data_AF-A0A317TX46-F1
#
_entry.id   AF-A0A317TX46-F1
#
_cell.length_a   1.000
_cell.length_b   1.000
_cell.length_c   1.000
_cell.angle_alpha   90.00
_cell.angle_beta   90.00
_cell.angle_gamma   90.00
#
_symmetry.space_group_name_H-M   'P 1'
#
loop_
_entity.id
_entity.type
_entity.pdbx_description
1 polymer ?
#
loop_
_entity_poly.entity_id
_entity_poly.type
_entity_poly.pdbx_seq_one_letter_code
_entity_poly.pdbx_strand_id
1 'polypeptide(L)'
;MGYALLDFLDYGSDGQATFYATIEGKKANSYQDYLLVLDSVTRISQNEEDAPLSPAHVRNLAKMLLQKFQAHLRKMQNDWHDKNNPQLYTVAKQLEAFAYLTGEQEAIKKILIEFPLLNSIKCDYEAYRDENFLNNFLNEEDTLKFKNFDRNLLALQMMIRVLDPRYINQRDEQVCGVNAFVHNLALFNPLKYVQIVSQLVSKGVCDLKEFAGKEGILRIEVTDAVANKKSDQGDTIRDVDHVILNGIRSSENSIARYSEEGAELAKQLFGVTTHQEINRWMKQAGYHHVQNIPIHNREAIKQLQLLIQDGYKVGFAGTGDLASYILDPEDGVPESKNLIQRFMDGHFFIIRNIEYDEQNDEVNVRIMTWGREESASIPFDVWKKNIGLVGTAVVGQDPYMNFMFRARAREIDDLQHSTYCSPEAYCLNVKNIIGATPGYEKINKLLSQAFKHENGVTWYQAAKEIQDMIQELPKEKALMIPSKISIIPNVTSEIKTEFDRIHHLHSRTQKIMALERLGTQDNIEVQRQLMPLYAQSGQWEKIRGLLANVEGYSRTDREIIYESLELGCCLVLGDVKVPKDIAELVEENTKFNFKAKDLIRVLSEITGIPKGGAFTYGIRSRLLEVVNHRLEEEGKEKVRSLSEVILYKKDIFNLVSLLDKEILGMDPSHDVMKKEQLKKFCNVLVGRIENKDSLQDQVDLHCASSLKHKLPRVLRKVSEFFLKVASIFDKNIITKGVAKIKSFKEEINNNRENDKQEQLGSSVMPNSMPS
;
A
#
# COMPACT_ATOMS: atom_id res chain seq x y z
N MET A 1 -31.32 37.95 13.57
CA MET A 1 -32.73 37.56 13.30
C MET A 1 -32.69 36.38 12.36
N GLY A 2 -33.18 35.22 12.80
CA GLY A 2 -33.12 33.98 12.01
C GLY A 2 -34.33 33.77 11.11
N TYR A 3 -34.15 32.97 10.05
CA TYR A 3 -35.14 32.73 8.99
C TYR A 3 -35.96 31.45 9.24
N ALA A 4 -37.22 31.45 8.81
CA ALA A 4 -38.03 30.25 8.77
C ALA A 4 -37.82 29.49 7.46
N LEU A 5 -37.85 28.15 7.48
CA LEU A 5 -37.75 27.35 6.25
C LEU A 5 -38.86 27.70 5.26
N LEU A 6 -40.08 27.93 5.76
CA LEU A 6 -41.24 28.33 4.96
C LEU A 6 -41.04 29.64 4.21
N ASP A 7 -40.11 30.51 4.63
CA ASP A 7 -39.78 31.73 3.88
C ASP A 7 -39.16 31.42 2.51
N PHE A 8 -38.65 30.20 2.32
CA PHE A 8 -37.93 29.76 1.13
C PHE A 8 -38.63 28.64 0.36
N LEU A 9 -39.72 28.08 0.89
CA LEU A 9 -40.50 27.04 0.23
C LEU A 9 -41.79 27.62 -0.34
N ASP A 10 -42.03 27.37 -1.63
CA ASP A 10 -43.28 27.70 -2.31
C ASP A 10 -43.94 26.43 -2.84
N TYR A 11 -45.26 26.35 -2.75
CA TYR A 11 -46.03 25.18 -3.15
C TYR A 11 -46.86 25.51 -4.39
N GLY A 12 -46.55 24.84 -5.49
CA GLY A 12 -47.32 24.96 -6.72
C GLY A 12 -48.75 24.45 -6.54
N SER A 13 -49.64 24.82 -7.46
CA SER A 13 -51.04 24.37 -7.47
C SER A 13 -51.21 22.85 -7.64
N ASP A 14 -50.15 22.15 -8.05
CA ASP A 14 -50.04 20.69 -8.14
C ASP A 14 -49.50 20.03 -6.85
N GLY A 15 -49.23 20.82 -5.82
CA GLY A 15 -48.67 20.38 -4.55
C GLY A 15 -47.15 20.13 -4.56
N GLN A 16 -46.45 20.45 -5.65
CA GLN A 16 -44.99 20.33 -5.69
C GLN A 16 -44.33 21.51 -4.96
N ALA A 17 -43.42 21.19 -4.03
CA ALA A 17 -42.60 22.18 -3.36
C ALA A 17 -41.45 22.64 -4.28
N THR A 18 -41.26 23.96 -4.36
CA THR A 18 -40.12 24.61 -5.01
C THR A 18 -39.36 25.44 -3.98
N PHE A 19 -38.05 25.59 -4.17
CA PHE A 19 -37.18 26.25 -3.19
C PHE A 19 -36.65 27.51 -3.82
N TYR A 20 -37.16 28.65 -3.35
CA TYR A 20 -36.77 29.97 -3.80
C TYR A 20 -35.88 30.60 -2.74
N ALA A 21 -34.57 30.40 -2.92
CA ALA A 21 -33.55 30.98 -2.05
C ALA A 21 -32.94 32.23 -2.68
N THR A 22 -32.78 33.27 -1.88
CA THR A 22 -32.01 34.46 -2.23
C THR A 22 -30.90 34.72 -1.23
N ILE A 23 -29.70 35.05 -1.71
CA ILE A 23 -28.54 35.51 -0.94
C ILE A 23 -28.27 36.95 -1.35
N GLU A 24 -28.31 37.90 -0.41
CA GLU A 24 -28.06 39.33 -0.69
C GLU A 24 -28.88 39.89 -1.88
N GLY A 25 -30.14 39.44 -2.00
CA GLY A 25 -31.04 39.84 -3.10
C GLY A 25 -30.82 39.13 -4.44
N LYS A 26 -29.87 38.19 -4.54
CA LYS A 26 -29.62 37.36 -5.73
C LYS A 26 -30.16 35.95 -5.54
N LYS A 27 -30.76 35.37 -6.58
CA LYS A 27 -31.27 33.99 -6.54
C LYS A 27 -30.12 32.98 -6.40
N ALA A 28 -30.26 32.02 -5.49
CA ALA A 28 -29.35 30.89 -5.33
C ALA A 28 -29.39 29.99 -6.58
N ASN A 29 -28.24 29.82 -7.23
CA ASN A 29 -28.13 29.12 -8.52
C ASN A 29 -27.19 27.91 -8.46
N SER A 30 -26.29 27.85 -7.48
CA SER A 30 -25.36 26.75 -7.27
C SER A 30 -25.80 25.84 -6.12
N TYR A 31 -25.37 24.57 -6.15
CA TYR A 31 -25.58 23.62 -5.05
C TYR A 31 -25.09 24.18 -3.70
N GLN A 32 -23.96 24.89 -3.71
CA GLN A 32 -23.39 25.51 -2.50
C GLN A 32 -24.20 26.72 -2.03
N ASP A 33 -24.75 27.52 -2.94
CA ASP A 33 -25.65 28.64 -2.60
C ASP A 33 -26.88 28.13 -1.84
N TYR A 34 -27.44 26.99 -2.27
CA TYR A 34 -28.58 26.37 -1.61
C TYR A 34 -28.26 25.93 -0.18
N LEU A 35 -27.11 25.30 0.05
CA LEU A 35 -26.67 24.89 1.39
C LEU A 35 -26.43 26.10 2.28
N LEU A 36 -25.84 27.17 1.74
CA LEU A 36 -25.59 28.41 2.48
C LEU A 36 -26.88 29.07 2.98
N VAL A 37 -27.91 29.15 2.14
CA VAL A 37 -29.22 29.68 2.57
C VAL A 37 -29.85 28.78 3.62
N LEU A 38 -29.80 27.46 3.43
CA LEU A 38 -30.40 26.53 4.38
C LEU A 38 -29.70 26.53 5.73
N ASP A 39 -28.39 26.75 5.80
CA ASP A 39 -27.68 26.88 7.08
C ASP A 39 -28.05 28.17 7.83
N SER A 40 -28.68 29.14 7.18
CA SER A 40 -29.23 30.35 7.81
C SER A 40 -30.61 30.15 8.47
N VAL A 41 -31.27 29.01 8.22
CA VAL A 41 -32.57 28.67 8.80
C VAL A 41 -32.43 28.34 10.27
N THR A 42 -33.25 28.98 11.11
CA THR A 42 -33.24 28.79 12.58
C THR A 42 -34.58 28.30 13.12
N ARG A 43 -35.58 28.13 12.27
CA ARG A 43 -36.89 27.53 12.61
C ARG A 43 -37.53 26.95 11.36
N ILE A 44 -38.37 25.93 11.52
CA ILE A 44 -39.04 25.30 10.38
C ILE A 44 -40.32 26.05 10.00
N SER A 45 -41.14 26.38 11.01
CA SER A 45 -42.44 27.03 10.82
C SER A 45 -42.43 28.48 11.29
N GLN A 46 -43.28 29.31 10.69
CA GLN A 46 -43.43 30.72 11.06
C GLN A 46 -44.29 30.89 12.32
N ASN A 47 -45.34 30.08 12.44
CA ASN A 47 -46.34 30.14 13.51
C ASN A 47 -46.60 28.73 14.11
N GLU A 48 -47.21 28.68 15.30
CA GLU A 48 -47.54 27.41 15.98
C GLU A 48 -48.59 26.57 15.23
N GLU A 49 -49.47 27.21 14.45
CA GLU A 49 -50.51 26.52 13.66
C GLU A 49 -49.93 25.61 12.56
N ASP A 50 -48.74 25.96 12.03
CA ASP A 50 -48.05 25.18 10.98
C ASP A 50 -47.12 24.10 11.56
N ALA A 51 -46.94 24.06 12.89
CA ALA A 51 -46.06 23.11 13.56
C ALA A 51 -46.35 21.63 13.19
N PRO A 52 -47.62 21.18 13.07
CA PRO A 52 -47.92 19.80 12.67
C PRO A 52 -47.44 19.42 11.26
N LEU A 53 -47.24 20.39 10.37
CA LEU A 53 -46.80 20.16 8.99
C LEU A 53 -45.27 20.17 8.84
N SER A 54 -44.53 20.59 9.88
CA SER A 54 -43.07 20.71 9.87
C SER A 54 -42.33 19.46 9.37
N PRO A 55 -42.69 18.22 9.79
CA PRO A 55 -42.04 17.01 9.27
C PRO A 55 -42.26 16.82 7.78
N ALA A 56 -43.44 17.17 7.26
CA ALA A 56 -43.74 17.09 5.83
C ALA A 56 -42.93 18.12 5.03
N HIS A 57 -42.76 19.34 5.56
CA HIS A 57 -41.91 20.37 4.95
C HIS A 57 -40.44 19.91 4.85
N VAL A 58 -39.90 19.32 5.92
CA VAL A 58 -38.51 18.82 5.91
C VAL A 58 -38.33 17.65 4.93
N ARG A 59 -39.30 16.73 4.83
CA ARG A 59 -39.26 15.65 3.82
C ARG A 59 -39.28 16.16 2.38
N ASN A 60 -40.14 17.15 2.10
CA ASN A 60 -40.19 17.76 0.78
C ASN A 60 -38.87 18.45 0.43
N LEU A 61 -38.29 19.17 1.38
CA LEU A 61 -36.95 19.75 1.21
C LEU A 61 -35.89 18.67 0.96
N ALA A 62 -35.92 17.56 1.69
CA ALA A 62 -34.97 16.46 1.51
C ALA A 62 -34.99 15.89 0.07
N LYS A 63 -36.18 15.69 -0.51
CA LYS A 63 -36.33 15.29 -1.92
C LYS A 63 -35.65 16.28 -2.86
N MET A 64 -35.83 17.57 -2.61
CA MET A 64 -35.27 18.63 -3.45
C MET A 64 -33.74 18.73 -3.31
N LEU A 65 -33.23 18.57 -2.08
CA LEU A 65 -31.79 18.48 -1.82
C LEU A 65 -31.17 17.28 -2.52
N LEU A 66 -31.81 16.11 -2.47
CA LEU A 66 -31.35 14.91 -3.18
C LEU A 66 -31.35 15.10 -4.70
N GLN A 67 -32.33 15.80 -5.27
CA GLN A 67 -32.32 16.15 -6.71
C GLN A 67 -31.16 17.09 -7.07
N LYS A 68 -30.87 18.09 -6.23
CA LYS A 68 -29.73 18.99 -6.44
C LYS A 68 -28.40 18.26 -6.25
N PHE A 69 -28.33 17.36 -5.27
CA PHE A 69 -27.18 16.51 -5.03
C PHE A 69 -26.93 15.55 -6.19
N GLN A 70 -27.98 14.94 -6.75
CA GLN A 70 -27.90 14.14 -7.97
C GLN A 70 -27.28 14.93 -9.14
N ALA A 71 -27.71 16.19 -9.34
CA ALA A 71 -27.11 17.06 -10.35
C ALA A 71 -25.65 17.41 -10.06
N HIS A 72 -25.26 17.51 -8.78
CA HIS A 72 -23.87 17.69 -8.36
C HIS A 72 -23.02 16.42 -8.63
N LEU A 73 -23.55 15.22 -8.33
CA LEU A 73 -22.88 13.95 -8.60
C LEU A 73 -22.57 13.76 -10.09
N ARG A 74 -23.45 14.19 -11.00
CA ARG A 74 -23.17 14.18 -12.45
C ARG A 74 -21.92 14.95 -12.85
N LYS A 75 -21.55 15.99 -12.08
CA LYS A 75 -20.34 16.78 -12.32
C LYS A 75 -19.09 16.10 -11.76
N MET A 76 -19.23 15.31 -10.70
CA MET A 76 -18.13 14.62 -10.00
C MET A 76 -17.86 13.21 -10.50
N GLN A 77 -18.82 12.58 -11.19
CA GLN A 77 -18.73 11.17 -11.58
C GLN A 77 -17.52 10.84 -12.46
N ASN A 78 -16.93 11.83 -13.14
CA ASN A 78 -15.73 11.62 -13.97
C ASN A 78 -14.52 11.14 -13.15
N ASP A 79 -14.52 11.37 -11.84
CA ASP A 79 -13.46 10.95 -10.93
C ASP A 79 -13.70 9.52 -10.39
N TRP A 80 -14.82 8.86 -10.75
CA TRP A 80 -15.19 7.52 -10.29
C TRP A 80 -14.68 6.44 -11.26
N HIS A 81 -13.39 6.15 -11.20
CA HIS A 81 -12.73 5.20 -12.10
C HIS A 81 -12.88 3.70 -11.72
N ASP A 82 -13.33 3.40 -10.49
CA ASP A 82 -13.47 2.03 -10.00
C ASP A 82 -14.49 1.95 -8.85
N LYS A 83 -15.13 0.79 -8.66
CA LYS A 83 -16.00 0.48 -7.51
C LYS A 83 -15.28 0.64 -6.17
N ASN A 84 -13.95 0.57 -6.19
CA ASN A 84 -13.11 0.73 -5.01
C ASN A 84 -12.79 2.20 -4.68
N ASN A 85 -13.33 3.19 -5.40
CA ASN A 85 -13.12 4.60 -5.10
C ASN A 85 -13.74 4.94 -3.71
N PRO A 86 -12.95 5.46 -2.76
CA PRO A 86 -13.44 5.82 -1.42
C PRO A 86 -14.61 6.81 -1.41
N GLN A 87 -14.68 7.70 -2.40
CA GLN A 87 -15.77 8.68 -2.52
C GLN A 87 -17.13 8.01 -2.75
N LEU A 88 -17.18 6.88 -3.48
CA LEU A 88 -18.43 6.15 -3.70
C LEU A 88 -19.03 5.66 -2.38
N TYR A 89 -18.18 5.20 -1.45
CA TYR A 89 -18.63 4.80 -0.12
C TYR A 89 -19.17 5.97 0.68
N THR A 90 -18.45 7.11 0.71
CA THR A 90 -18.94 8.33 1.35
C THR A 90 -20.31 8.72 0.81
N VAL A 91 -20.47 8.76 -0.52
CA VAL A 91 -21.76 9.10 -1.17
C VAL A 91 -22.85 8.11 -0.81
N ALA A 92 -22.57 6.80 -0.80
CA ALA A 92 -23.54 5.80 -0.36
C ALA A 92 -23.99 6.05 1.09
N LYS A 93 -23.06 6.39 1.99
CA LYS A 93 -23.39 6.74 3.38
C LYS A 93 -24.09 8.09 3.52
N GLN A 94 -23.89 9.05 2.62
CA GLN A 94 -24.68 10.28 2.58
C GLN A 94 -26.14 9.95 2.23
N LEU A 95 -26.37 9.08 1.24
CA LEU A 95 -27.72 8.64 0.89
C LEU A 95 -28.39 7.88 2.03
N GLU A 96 -27.71 6.92 2.66
CA GLU A 96 -28.23 6.23 3.84
C GLU A 96 -28.55 7.20 4.99
N ALA A 97 -27.72 8.23 5.22
CA ALA A 97 -27.99 9.24 6.23
C ALA A 97 -29.27 10.04 5.93
N PHE A 98 -29.53 10.36 4.66
CA PHE A 98 -30.80 11.00 4.27
C PHE A 98 -32.00 10.09 4.54
N ALA A 99 -31.90 8.80 4.21
CA ALA A 99 -32.95 7.82 4.52
C ALA A 99 -33.16 7.71 6.04
N TYR A 100 -32.09 7.59 6.82
CA TYR A 100 -32.12 7.53 8.28
C TYR A 100 -32.79 8.77 8.90
N LEU A 101 -32.53 9.95 8.34
CA LEU A 101 -33.12 11.19 8.85
C LEU A 101 -34.60 11.33 8.47
N THR A 102 -34.95 11.02 7.21
CA THR A 102 -36.20 11.51 6.61
C THR A 102 -37.17 10.43 6.13
N GLY A 103 -36.69 9.20 5.94
CA GLY A 103 -37.43 8.10 5.32
C GLY A 103 -37.52 8.15 3.80
N GLU A 104 -36.80 9.06 3.13
CA GLU A 104 -36.92 9.28 1.68
C GLU A 104 -36.25 8.20 0.81
N GLN A 105 -37.02 7.18 0.43
CA GLN A 105 -36.52 6.04 -0.37
C GLN A 105 -36.50 6.33 -1.87
N GLU A 106 -37.57 6.92 -2.40
CA GLU A 106 -37.78 7.02 -3.84
C GLU A 106 -36.76 7.94 -4.53
N ALA A 107 -36.37 9.04 -3.87
CA ALA A 107 -35.34 9.94 -4.38
C ALA A 107 -33.96 9.26 -4.41
N ILE A 108 -33.62 8.51 -3.36
CA ILE A 108 -32.35 7.76 -3.27
C ILE A 108 -32.29 6.68 -4.36
N LYS A 109 -33.37 5.90 -4.51
CA LYS A 109 -33.46 4.86 -5.54
C LYS A 109 -33.22 5.40 -6.95
N LYS A 110 -33.76 6.58 -7.27
CA LYS A 110 -33.52 7.24 -8.57
C LYS A 110 -32.04 7.58 -8.77
N ILE A 111 -31.35 8.03 -7.72
CA ILE A 111 -29.91 8.31 -7.78
C ILE A 111 -29.13 7.00 -8.03
N LEU A 112 -29.40 5.96 -7.25
CA LEU A 112 -28.69 4.68 -7.38
C LEU A 112 -28.87 4.05 -8.78
N ILE A 113 -30.07 4.12 -9.36
CA ILE A 113 -30.32 3.63 -10.72
C ILE A 113 -29.48 4.38 -11.77
N GLU A 114 -29.29 5.69 -11.60
CA GLU A 114 -28.52 6.52 -12.53
C GLU A 114 -27.00 6.26 -12.47
N PHE A 115 -26.47 5.88 -11.31
CA PHE A 115 -25.03 5.70 -11.08
C PHE A 115 -24.65 4.24 -10.78
N PRO A 116 -24.34 3.40 -11.79
CA PRO A 116 -24.10 1.97 -11.61
C PRO A 116 -22.96 1.61 -10.64
N LEU A 117 -21.86 2.38 -10.66
CA LEU A 117 -20.73 2.17 -9.73
C LEU A 117 -21.16 2.41 -8.28
N LEU A 118 -21.94 3.46 -8.04
CA LEU A 118 -22.49 3.76 -6.72
C LEU A 118 -23.48 2.67 -6.28
N ASN A 119 -24.32 2.18 -7.20
CA ASN A 119 -25.28 1.11 -6.93
C ASN A 119 -24.62 -0.24 -6.58
N SER A 120 -23.34 -0.42 -6.95
CA SER A 120 -22.57 -1.61 -6.56
C SER A 120 -22.15 -1.61 -5.09
N ILE A 121 -22.21 -0.45 -4.42
CA ILE A 121 -21.90 -0.31 -3.00
C ILE A 121 -23.14 -0.67 -2.18
N LYS A 122 -22.97 -1.52 -1.16
CA LYS A 122 -24.07 -1.88 -0.25
C LYS A 122 -24.62 -0.63 0.45
N CYS A 123 -25.89 -0.32 0.17
CA CYS A 123 -26.64 0.80 0.71
C CYS A 123 -27.93 0.28 1.38
N ASP A 124 -28.06 0.38 2.71
CA ASP A 124 -29.22 -0.15 3.47
C ASP A 124 -30.30 0.91 3.73
N TYR A 125 -30.57 1.74 2.73
CA TYR A 125 -31.47 2.89 2.86
C TYR A 125 -32.93 2.47 3.10
N GLU A 126 -33.35 1.32 2.54
CA GLU A 126 -34.73 0.79 2.64
C GLU A 126 -35.15 0.46 4.07
N ALA A 127 -34.19 0.12 4.95
CA ALA A 127 -34.45 -0.16 6.36
C ALA A 127 -35.05 1.04 7.13
N TYR A 128 -34.85 2.26 6.64
CA TYR A 128 -35.26 3.50 7.32
C TYR A 128 -36.59 4.08 6.82
N ARG A 129 -37.38 3.32 6.04
CA ARG A 129 -38.66 3.80 5.51
C ARG A 129 -39.61 4.28 6.61
N ASP A 130 -39.83 3.42 7.61
CA ASP A 130 -40.78 3.68 8.70
C ASP A 130 -40.04 4.12 9.98
N GLU A 131 -38.89 3.50 10.27
CA GLU A 131 -38.02 3.83 11.39
C GLU A 131 -36.94 4.86 10.98
N ASN A 132 -37.30 6.15 11.03
CA ASN A 132 -36.38 7.26 10.77
C ASN A 132 -36.48 8.35 11.86
N PHE A 133 -35.48 9.23 11.89
CA PHE A 133 -35.35 10.26 12.92
C PHE A 133 -36.57 11.19 13.02
N LEU A 134 -37.16 11.58 11.88
CA LEU A 134 -38.38 12.40 11.84
C LEU A 134 -39.63 11.63 12.30
N ASN A 135 -39.71 10.31 12.06
CA ASN A 135 -40.88 9.48 12.37
C ASN A 135 -40.87 8.81 13.75
N ASN A 136 -39.81 9.00 14.56
CA ASN A 136 -39.62 8.26 15.81
C ASN A 136 -40.56 8.70 16.96
N PHE A 137 -41.86 8.88 16.65
CA PHE A 137 -43.00 9.27 17.49
C PHE A 137 -43.61 8.09 18.28
N LEU A 138 -43.08 6.87 18.14
CA LEU A 138 -43.75 5.65 18.60
C LEU A 138 -43.32 5.15 20.00
N ASN A 139 -42.41 5.85 20.70
CA ASN A 139 -42.08 5.54 22.09
C ASN A 139 -42.62 6.63 23.02
N GLU A 140 -43.24 6.24 24.14
CA GLU A 140 -43.88 7.13 25.13
C GLU A 140 -42.92 8.17 25.79
N GLU A 141 -41.64 8.19 25.41
CA GLU A 141 -40.59 9.15 25.80
C GLU A 141 -40.33 10.22 24.71
N ASP A 142 -41.37 10.76 24.08
CA ASP A 142 -41.32 11.69 22.92
C ASP A 142 -40.56 13.03 23.16
N THR A 143 -40.05 13.26 24.37
CA THR A 143 -39.27 14.45 24.69
C THR A 143 -37.79 14.25 24.39
N LEU A 144 -37.22 15.09 23.51
CA LEU A 144 -35.77 15.18 23.34
C LEU A 144 -35.11 15.49 24.70
N LYS A 145 -33.92 14.92 24.96
CA LYS A 145 -33.09 15.32 26.12
C LYS A 145 -32.78 16.82 26.07
N PHE A 146 -32.62 17.36 24.86
CA PHE A 146 -32.46 18.78 24.57
C PHE A 146 -33.83 19.43 24.38
N LYS A 147 -34.53 19.70 25.49
CA LYS A 147 -35.94 20.14 25.51
C LYS A 147 -36.21 21.45 24.76
N ASN A 148 -35.19 22.28 24.57
CA ASN A 148 -35.32 23.58 23.90
C ASN A 148 -35.05 23.51 22.38
N PHE A 149 -34.71 22.34 21.83
CA PHE A 149 -34.35 22.16 20.43
C PHE A 149 -35.52 21.56 19.65
N ASP A 150 -35.63 21.93 18.36
CA ASP A 150 -36.64 21.39 17.46
C ASP A 150 -36.09 20.21 16.65
N ARG A 151 -36.79 19.07 16.68
CA ARG A 151 -36.39 17.85 15.96
C ARG A 151 -36.29 18.08 14.45
N ASN A 152 -37.21 18.84 13.87
CA ASN A 152 -37.26 19.08 12.44
C ASN A 152 -36.09 19.98 11.98
N LEU A 153 -35.77 21.01 12.78
CA LEU A 153 -34.59 21.85 12.60
C LEU A 153 -33.29 21.05 12.74
N LEU A 154 -33.18 20.18 13.75
CA LEU A 154 -32.03 19.28 13.90
C LEU A 154 -31.84 18.38 12.69
N ALA A 155 -32.93 17.82 12.14
CA ALA A 155 -32.88 17.04 10.90
C ALA A 155 -32.36 17.85 9.71
N LEU A 156 -32.85 19.09 9.54
CA LEU A 156 -32.34 20.00 8.50
C LEU A 156 -30.85 20.29 8.67
N GLN A 157 -30.42 20.70 9.86
CA GLN A 157 -29.03 21.03 10.13
C GLN A 157 -28.10 19.82 9.91
N MET A 158 -28.53 18.60 10.32
CA MET A 158 -27.81 17.35 10.04
C MET A 158 -27.70 17.07 8.53
N MET A 159 -28.77 17.24 7.75
CA MET A 159 -28.73 17.03 6.29
C MET A 159 -27.69 17.92 5.60
N ILE A 160 -27.61 19.20 6.00
CA ILE A 160 -26.63 20.14 5.43
C ILE A 160 -25.19 19.67 5.70
N ARG A 161 -24.92 19.21 6.93
CA ARG A 161 -23.58 18.74 7.35
C ARG A 161 -23.19 17.40 6.75
N VAL A 162 -24.17 16.53 6.48
CA VAL A 162 -23.99 15.31 5.69
C VAL A 162 -23.57 15.64 4.26
N LEU A 163 -24.23 16.62 3.65
CA LEU A 163 -23.95 17.06 2.29
C LEU A 163 -22.62 17.80 2.15
N ASP A 164 -22.27 18.61 3.15
CA ASP A 164 -21.01 19.33 3.20
C ASP A 164 -20.56 19.53 4.66
N PRO A 165 -19.55 18.75 5.11
CA PRO A 165 -19.07 18.82 6.49
C PRO A 165 -18.49 20.18 6.88
N ARG A 166 -18.21 21.11 5.95
CA ARG A 166 -17.71 22.46 6.27
C ARG A 166 -18.71 23.28 7.09
N TYR A 167 -19.99 22.92 7.07
CA TYR A 167 -21.03 23.57 7.88
C TYR A 167 -21.05 23.13 9.35
N ILE A 168 -20.24 22.12 9.74
CA ILE A 168 -19.99 21.86 11.16
C ILE A 168 -19.09 22.99 11.64
N ASN A 169 -19.61 23.86 12.52
CA ASN A 169 -18.87 25.06 12.89
C ASN A 169 -18.99 25.35 14.38
N GLN A 170 -17.85 25.30 15.07
CA GLN A 170 -17.76 25.65 16.49
C GLN A 170 -18.07 27.14 16.76
N ARG A 171 -17.95 28.02 15.75
CA ARG A 171 -18.01 29.48 15.90
C ARG A 171 -17.05 29.93 17.00
N ASP A 172 -17.54 30.66 18.00
CA ASP A 172 -16.72 31.16 19.10
C ASP A 172 -16.56 30.15 20.26
N GLU A 173 -17.09 28.93 20.14
CA GLU A 173 -16.94 27.89 21.16
C GLU A 173 -15.51 27.31 21.13
N GLN A 174 -14.92 27.16 22.32
CA GLN A 174 -13.56 26.64 22.50
C GLN A 174 -13.59 25.10 22.44
N VAL A 175 -13.79 24.51 21.26
CA VAL A 175 -13.91 23.04 21.08
C VAL A 175 -13.20 22.52 19.82
N CYS A 176 -12.11 23.16 19.39
CA CYS A 176 -11.45 22.87 18.11
C CYS A 176 -10.97 21.42 17.91
N GLY A 177 -10.44 20.78 18.95
CA GLY A 177 -10.04 19.36 18.88
C GLY A 177 -11.22 18.43 18.61
N VAL A 178 -12.36 18.67 19.27
CA VAL A 178 -13.59 17.91 19.05
C VAL A 178 -14.19 18.23 17.68
N ASN A 179 -14.18 19.50 17.28
CA ASN A 179 -14.67 19.94 15.97
C ASN A 179 -13.95 19.21 14.84
N ALA A 180 -12.62 19.18 14.86
CA ALA A 180 -11.83 18.46 13.87
C ALA A 180 -12.06 16.94 13.88
N PHE A 181 -12.29 16.33 15.04
CA PHE A 181 -12.66 14.92 15.12
C PHE A 181 -14.03 14.65 14.47
N VAL A 182 -15.03 15.47 14.79
CA VAL A 182 -16.41 15.34 14.29
C VAL A 182 -16.50 15.63 12.79
N HIS A 183 -15.77 16.61 12.28
CA HIS A 183 -15.64 16.84 10.84
C HIS A 183 -15.10 15.61 10.10
N ASN A 184 -14.02 15.00 10.59
CA ASN A 184 -13.52 13.76 9.99
C ASN A 184 -14.58 12.67 10.02
N LEU A 185 -15.30 12.52 11.12
CA LEU A 185 -16.37 11.55 11.24
C LEU A 185 -17.48 11.76 10.19
N ALA A 186 -17.97 12.99 10.03
CA ALA A 186 -19.02 13.33 9.07
C ALA A 186 -18.57 13.16 7.61
N LEU A 187 -17.30 13.45 7.32
CA LEU A 187 -16.72 13.37 5.99
C LEU A 187 -16.55 11.93 5.46
N PHE A 188 -16.38 10.94 6.34
CA PHE A 188 -16.18 9.54 5.93
C PHE A 188 -17.35 8.64 6.22
N ASN A 189 -18.05 8.87 7.32
CA ASN A 189 -19.23 8.12 7.67
C ASN A 189 -20.34 9.06 8.14
N PRO A 190 -20.94 9.81 7.19
CA PRO A 190 -22.01 10.75 7.49
C PRO A 190 -23.21 10.09 8.16
N LEU A 191 -23.51 8.82 7.84
CA LEU A 191 -24.53 8.05 8.55
C LEU A 191 -24.19 7.92 10.05
N LYS A 192 -22.95 7.52 10.36
CA LYS A 192 -22.52 7.38 11.76
C LYS A 192 -22.57 8.72 12.49
N TYR A 193 -22.19 9.82 11.84
CA TYR A 193 -22.36 11.17 12.39
C TYR A 193 -23.81 11.43 12.80
N VAL A 194 -24.79 11.24 11.90
CA VAL A 194 -26.20 11.51 12.23
C VAL A 194 -26.78 10.55 13.27
N GLN A 195 -26.32 9.30 13.30
CA GLN A 195 -26.73 8.33 14.31
C GLN A 195 -26.25 8.72 15.71
N ILE A 196 -25.00 9.19 15.83
CA ILE A 196 -24.44 9.67 17.11
C ILE A 196 -25.24 10.89 17.59
N VAL A 197 -25.41 11.89 16.73
CA VAL A 197 -26.23 13.07 17.06
C VAL A 197 -27.62 12.63 17.51
N SER A 198 -28.28 11.75 16.76
CA SER A 198 -29.64 11.29 17.07
C SER A 198 -29.74 10.57 18.41
N GLN A 199 -28.75 9.74 18.77
CA GLN A 199 -28.69 9.11 20.10
C GLN A 199 -28.48 10.15 21.21
N LEU A 200 -27.57 11.12 21.02
CA LEU A 200 -27.33 12.19 21.99
C LEU A 200 -28.57 13.06 22.20
N VAL A 201 -29.25 13.46 21.12
CA VAL A 201 -30.48 14.25 21.21
C VAL A 201 -31.57 13.50 21.95
N SER A 202 -31.75 12.21 21.63
CA SER A 202 -32.87 11.42 22.16
C SER A 202 -32.63 10.97 23.60
N LYS A 203 -31.43 10.47 23.91
CA LYS A 203 -31.12 9.80 25.17
C LYS A 203 -30.15 10.57 26.07
N GLY A 204 -29.44 11.56 25.52
CA GLY A 204 -28.31 12.20 26.20
C GLY A 204 -27.08 11.30 26.32
N VAL A 205 -27.11 10.08 25.78
CA VAL A 205 -26.03 9.09 25.88
C VAL A 205 -25.86 8.40 24.54
N CYS A 206 -24.60 8.22 24.13
CA CYS A 206 -24.23 7.46 22.94
C CYS A 206 -23.01 6.58 23.23
N ASP A 207 -23.11 5.28 22.96
CA ASP A 207 -21.96 4.38 23.03
C ASP A 207 -21.37 4.18 21.63
N LEU A 208 -20.16 4.69 21.39
CA LEU A 208 -19.51 4.55 20.08
C LEU A 208 -19.12 3.10 19.75
N LYS A 209 -19.10 2.19 20.75
CA LYS A 209 -18.85 0.76 20.55
C LYS A 209 -19.82 0.16 19.53
N GLU A 210 -21.07 0.60 19.56
CA GLU A 210 -22.15 0.14 18.67
C GLU A 210 -21.81 0.40 17.20
N PHE A 211 -20.94 1.37 16.92
CA PHE A 211 -20.61 1.84 15.58
C PHE A 211 -19.17 1.52 15.14
N ALA A 212 -18.33 0.95 16.02
CA ALA A 212 -16.91 0.71 15.74
C ALA A 212 -16.59 -0.77 15.42
N GLY A 213 -17.51 -1.70 15.71
CA GLY A 213 -17.31 -3.15 15.47
C GLY A 213 -16.12 -3.77 16.24
N LYS A 214 -15.52 -3.01 17.15
CA LYS A 214 -14.38 -3.34 18.02
C LYS A 214 -14.63 -2.73 19.39
N GLU A 215 -13.84 -3.15 20.39
CA GLU A 215 -13.82 -2.61 21.74
C GLU A 215 -13.42 -1.12 21.77
N GLY A 216 -14.35 -0.23 21.43
CA GLY A 216 -14.21 1.21 21.60
C GLY A 216 -15.14 1.71 22.70
N ILE A 217 -14.60 1.98 23.89
CA ILE A 217 -15.36 2.43 25.07
C ILE A 217 -15.47 3.97 25.07
N LEU A 218 -15.97 4.59 23.99
CA LEU A 218 -16.36 6.02 24.08
C LEU A 218 -17.86 6.08 24.32
N ARG A 219 -18.23 6.11 25.60
CA ARG A 219 -19.59 6.44 26.02
C ARG A 219 -19.65 7.94 26.25
N ILE A 220 -20.32 8.63 25.34
CA ILE A 220 -20.60 10.06 25.47
C ILE A 220 -21.84 10.19 26.36
N GLU A 221 -21.75 10.98 27.41
CA GLU A 221 -22.87 11.31 28.29
C GLU A 221 -22.96 12.83 28.45
N VAL A 222 -24.07 13.38 27.96
CA VAL A 222 -24.31 14.82 27.91
C VAL A 222 -24.75 15.30 29.29
N THR A 223 -24.05 16.32 29.81
CA THR A 223 -24.44 16.97 31.07
C THR A 223 -25.72 17.78 30.93
N ASP A 224 -26.46 17.96 32.02
CA ASP A 224 -27.69 18.78 32.01
C ASP A 224 -27.44 20.23 31.58
N ALA A 225 -26.24 20.78 31.86
CA ALA A 225 -25.86 22.12 31.41
C ALA A 225 -25.79 22.22 29.88
N VAL A 226 -25.26 21.20 29.21
CA VAL A 226 -25.23 21.12 27.74
C VAL A 226 -26.64 20.88 27.19
N ALA A 227 -27.41 20.00 27.82
CA ALA A 227 -28.77 19.65 27.37
C ALA A 227 -29.78 20.81 27.49
N ASN A 228 -29.60 21.72 28.44
CA ASN A 228 -30.53 22.83 28.71
C ASN A 228 -30.20 24.13 27.95
N LYS A 229 -29.23 24.13 27.02
CA LYS A 229 -28.96 25.31 26.17
C LYS A 229 -30.22 25.72 25.41
N LYS A 230 -30.41 27.03 25.20
CA LYS A 230 -31.50 27.55 24.35
C LYS A 230 -31.13 27.44 22.87
N SER A 231 -32.10 27.15 22.02
CA SER A 231 -31.89 27.09 20.57
C SER A 231 -31.39 28.43 20.02
N ASP A 232 -30.43 28.36 19.10
CA ASP A 232 -29.78 29.53 18.51
C ASP A 232 -30.70 30.28 17.53
N GLN A 233 -30.63 31.62 17.58
CA GLN A 233 -31.41 32.51 16.69
C GLN A 233 -30.63 32.99 15.45
N GLY A 234 -29.44 32.46 15.20
CA GLY A 234 -28.58 32.94 14.11
C GLY A 234 -27.13 33.16 14.52
N ASP A 235 -26.90 33.49 15.79
CA ASP A 235 -25.74 34.29 16.21
C ASP A 235 -24.67 33.46 16.94
N THR A 236 -25.01 32.24 17.39
CA THR A 236 -24.16 31.35 18.18
C THR A 236 -24.11 29.94 17.56
N ILE A 237 -23.33 29.01 18.13
CA ILE A 237 -23.21 27.65 17.59
C ILE A 237 -24.58 27.03 17.24
N ARG A 238 -24.69 26.35 16.09
CA ARG A 238 -25.94 25.72 15.66
C ARG A 238 -26.31 24.57 16.60
N ASP A 239 -27.60 24.36 16.83
CA ASP A 239 -28.14 23.35 17.76
C ASP A 239 -27.50 21.97 17.58
N VAL A 240 -27.40 21.50 16.33
CA VAL A 240 -26.79 20.19 16.02
C VAL A 240 -25.30 20.13 16.37
N ASP A 241 -24.56 21.22 16.13
CA ASP A 241 -23.12 21.29 16.40
C ASP A 241 -22.89 21.39 17.91
N HIS A 242 -23.75 22.12 18.63
CA HIS A 242 -23.74 22.16 20.08
C HIS A 242 -23.95 20.76 20.68
N VAL A 243 -24.94 20.00 20.19
CA VAL A 243 -25.20 18.65 20.68
C VAL A 243 -23.96 17.77 20.63
N ILE A 244 -23.27 17.73 19.49
CA ILE A 244 -22.16 16.80 19.31
C ILE A 244 -20.84 17.34 19.85
N LEU A 245 -20.51 18.61 19.60
CA LEU A 245 -19.22 19.18 20.00
C LEU A 245 -19.15 19.35 21.52
N ASN A 246 -20.15 20.02 22.11
CA ASN A 246 -20.21 20.20 23.55
C ASN A 246 -20.64 18.92 24.27
N GLY A 247 -21.42 18.05 23.62
CA GLY A 247 -21.72 16.70 24.14
C GLY A 247 -20.47 15.88 24.39
N ILE A 248 -19.65 15.66 23.34
CA ILE A 248 -18.37 14.93 23.45
C ILE A 248 -17.45 15.64 24.45
N ARG A 249 -17.32 16.97 24.37
CA ARG A 249 -16.37 17.65 25.25
C ARG A 249 -16.78 17.56 26.72
N SER A 250 -18.08 17.70 27.02
CA SER A 250 -18.57 17.64 28.39
C SER A 250 -18.44 16.26 29.03
N SER A 251 -18.49 15.18 28.24
CA SER A 251 -18.30 13.81 28.76
C SER A 251 -16.83 13.49 29.05
N GLU A 252 -15.91 14.14 28.34
CA GLU A 252 -14.48 13.83 28.37
C GLU A 252 -13.67 14.73 29.30
N ASN A 253 -14.18 15.92 29.62
CA ASN A 253 -13.39 16.92 30.33
C ASN A 253 -13.47 16.77 31.85
N SER A 254 -12.33 16.50 32.47
CA SER A 254 -12.15 16.48 33.93
C SER A 254 -11.58 17.78 34.50
N ILE A 255 -11.15 18.73 33.65
CA ILE A 255 -10.38 19.93 34.03
C ILE A 255 -11.30 21.12 34.31
N ALA A 256 -12.29 21.33 33.45
CA ALA A 256 -13.28 22.39 33.60
C ALA A 256 -14.66 21.86 33.17
N ARG A 257 -15.72 22.34 33.85
CA ARG A 257 -17.09 22.02 33.47
C ARG A 257 -17.56 23.02 32.41
N TYR A 258 -18.47 22.57 31.54
CA TYR A 258 -19.14 23.44 30.58
C TYR A 258 -19.89 24.57 31.30
N SER A 259 -19.73 25.80 30.83
CA SER A 259 -20.49 26.97 31.30
C SER A 259 -20.59 28.01 30.18
N GLU A 260 -21.80 28.28 29.72
CA GLU A 260 -22.10 29.27 28.68
C GLU A 260 -21.73 30.70 29.13
N GLU A 261 -21.97 31.02 30.41
CA GLU A 261 -21.68 32.32 31.04
C GLU A 261 -20.35 32.33 31.83
N GLY A 262 -19.54 31.29 31.68
CA GLY A 262 -18.28 31.12 32.43
C GLY A 262 -17.21 32.15 32.05
N ALA A 263 -16.25 32.35 32.96
CA ALA A 263 -15.06 33.17 32.70
C ALA A 263 -14.25 32.63 31.51
N GLU A 264 -13.64 33.52 30.73
CA GLU A 264 -12.95 33.18 29.48
C GLU A 264 -11.84 32.13 29.68
N LEU A 265 -11.06 32.22 30.75
CA LEU A 265 -10.04 31.23 31.09
C LEU A 265 -10.64 29.83 31.32
N ALA A 266 -11.83 29.75 31.94
CA ALA A 266 -12.50 28.47 32.18
C ALA A 266 -13.03 27.87 30.86
N LYS A 267 -13.48 28.72 29.91
CA LYS A 267 -13.86 28.31 28.55
C LYS A 267 -12.66 27.82 27.74
N GLN A 268 -11.53 28.53 27.81
CA GLN A 268 -10.29 28.11 27.15
C GLN A 268 -9.78 26.77 27.70
N LEU A 269 -9.74 26.61 29.03
CA LEU A 269 -9.38 25.34 29.67
C LEU A 269 -10.41 24.24 29.38
N PHE A 270 -11.68 24.59 29.18
CA PHE A 270 -12.68 23.64 28.73
C PHE A 270 -12.31 23.06 27.37
N GLY A 271 -11.73 23.84 26.45
CA GLY A 271 -11.43 23.41 25.08
C GLY A 271 -10.16 22.61 24.84
N VAL A 272 -9.23 22.61 25.80
CA VAL A 272 -7.90 22.00 25.63
C VAL A 272 -8.03 20.51 25.27
N THR A 273 -7.59 20.16 24.07
CA THR A 273 -7.58 18.78 23.57
C THR A 273 -6.17 18.35 23.22
N THR A 274 -5.71 17.27 23.81
CA THR A 274 -4.40 16.67 23.57
C THR A 274 -4.45 15.68 22.40
N HIS A 275 -3.32 15.46 21.73
CA HIS A 275 -3.19 14.39 20.72
C HIS A 275 -3.50 12.99 21.27
N GLN A 276 -3.39 12.77 22.59
CA GLN A 276 -3.67 11.46 23.22
C GLN A 276 -5.17 11.22 23.31
N GLU A 277 -5.95 12.27 23.60
CA GLU A 277 -7.41 12.25 23.52
C GLU A 277 -7.87 11.97 22.09
N ILE A 278 -7.35 12.71 21.08
CA ILE A 278 -7.69 12.45 19.67
C ILE A 278 -7.37 11.01 19.27
N ASN A 279 -6.18 10.50 19.62
CA ASN A 279 -5.80 9.12 19.35
C ASN A 279 -6.78 8.11 19.96
N ARG A 280 -7.20 8.36 21.20
CA ARG A 280 -8.17 7.52 21.91
C ARG A 280 -9.53 7.59 21.21
N TRP A 281 -10.03 8.77 20.86
CA TRP A 281 -11.30 8.93 20.16
C TRP A 281 -11.30 8.28 18.78
N MET A 282 -10.22 8.43 18.00
CA MET A 282 -10.08 7.75 16.70
C MET A 282 -10.11 6.23 16.86
N LYS A 283 -9.32 5.67 17.80
CA LYS A 283 -9.34 4.22 18.08
C LYS A 283 -10.73 3.74 18.51
N GLN A 284 -11.38 4.48 19.41
CA GLN A 284 -12.72 4.16 19.91
C GLN A 284 -13.80 4.31 18.82
N ALA A 285 -13.62 5.21 17.87
CA ALA A 285 -14.48 5.34 16.70
C ALA A 285 -14.21 4.27 15.62
N GLY A 286 -13.24 3.38 15.83
CA GLY A 286 -12.94 2.24 14.96
C GLY A 286 -11.82 2.47 13.95
N TYR A 287 -11.16 3.64 13.97
CA TYR A 287 -10.01 3.88 13.08
C TYR A 287 -8.88 2.89 13.36
N HIS A 288 -8.23 2.45 12.30
CA HIS A 288 -7.10 1.54 12.35
C HIS A 288 -5.79 2.33 12.29
N HIS A 289 -4.70 1.72 12.75
CA HIS A 289 -3.35 2.25 12.58
C HIS A 289 -3.17 3.70 13.06
N VAL A 290 -3.84 4.01 14.17
CA VAL A 290 -3.77 5.33 14.78
C VAL A 290 -2.37 5.57 15.34
N GLN A 291 -1.68 6.58 14.82
CA GLN A 291 -0.29 6.92 15.17
C GLN A 291 -0.05 8.43 15.14
N ASN A 292 1.02 8.85 15.82
CA ASN A 292 1.48 10.23 15.86
C ASN A 292 2.73 10.38 14.98
N ILE A 293 2.76 11.41 14.15
CA ILE A 293 3.88 11.73 13.27
C ILE A 293 4.37 13.15 13.60
N PRO A 294 5.60 13.32 14.12
CA PRO A 294 6.19 14.64 14.31
C PRO A 294 6.56 15.26 12.96
N ILE A 295 5.96 16.40 12.60
CA ILE A 295 6.09 17.01 11.27
C ILE A 295 7.12 18.14 11.22
N HIS A 296 8.24 17.93 11.92
CA HIS A 296 9.34 18.90 12.02
C HIS A 296 10.38 18.81 10.90
N ASN A 297 10.29 17.77 10.06
CA ASN A 297 11.22 17.51 8.97
C ASN A 297 10.47 17.23 7.65
N ARG A 298 11.22 17.25 6.55
CA ARG A 298 10.70 17.14 5.18
C ARG A 298 10.19 15.71 4.92
N GLU A 299 10.84 14.72 5.50
CA GLU A 299 10.52 13.31 5.38
C GLU A 299 9.15 12.98 5.99
N ALA A 300 8.80 13.60 7.13
CA ALA A 300 7.50 13.45 7.75
C ALA A 300 6.37 14.05 6.91
N ILE A 301 6.63 15.16 6.21
CA ILE A 301 5.65 15.75 5.27
C ILE A 301 5.38 14.80 4.11
N LYS A 302 6.43 14.22 3.52
CA LYS A 302 6.30 13.19 2.48
C LYS A 302 5.57 11.95 2.99
N GLN A 303 5.86 11.51 4.22
CA GLN A 303 5.14 10.41 4.86
C GLN A 303 3.64 10.71 4.97
N LEU A 304 3.27 11.92 5.40
CA LEU A 304 1.86 12.32 5.47
C LEU A 304 1.19 12.38 4.11
N GLN A 305 1.87 12.90 3.08
CA GLN A 305 1.37 12.94 1.72
C GLN A 305 0.98 11.54 1.23
N LEU A 306 1.89 10.57 1.39
CA LEU A 306 1.66 9.18 1.01
C LEU A 306 0.51 8.53 1.82
N LEU A 307 0.46 8.78 3.13
CA LEU A 307 -0.63 8.28 3.97
C LEU A 307 -2.00 8.86 3.54
N ILE A 308 -2.08 10.14 3.20
CA ILE A 308 -3.32 10.76 2.69
C ILE A 308 -3.75 10.11 1.36
N GLN A 309 -2.79 9.85 0.46
CA GLN A 309 -3.04 9.13 -0.80
C GLN A 309 -3.58 7.71 -0.56
N ASP A 310 -3.10 7.05 0.49
CA ASP A 310 -3.58 5.75 0.98
C ASP A 310 -4.93 5.81 1.72
N GLY A 311 -5.54 6.99 1.80
CA GLY A 311 -6.85 7.21 2.41
C GLY A 311 -6.82 7.41 3.93
N TYR A 312 -5.64 7.59 4.55
CA TYR A 312 -5.55 7.97 5.96
C TYR A 312 -6.07 9.39 6.16
N LYS A 313 -6.51 9.66 7.40
CA LYS A 313 -6.84 11.00 7.88
C LYS A 313 -5.74 11.53 8.73
N VAL A 314 -5.53 12.82 8.58
CA VAL A 314 -4.45 13.55 9.21
C VAL A 314 -5.09 14.76 9.87
N GLY A 315 -5.15 14.71 11.20
CA GLY A 315 -5.41 15.88 12.02
C GLY A 315 -4.09 16.46 12.48
N PHE A 316 -4.00 17.78 12.60
CA PHE A 316 -2.78 18.45 13.00
C PHE A 316 -3.04 19.49 14.09
N ALA A 317 -2.23 19.44 15.13
CA ALA A 317 -2.18 20.44 16.18
C ALA A 317 -1.11 21.51 15.82
N GLY A 318 -1.57 22.62 15.24
CA GLY A 318 -0.76 23.80 14.93
C GLY A 318 -1.01 24.95 15.89
N THR A 319 -0.53 26.13 15.55
CA THR A 319 -0.94 27.38 16.21
C THR A 319 -2.17 27.99 15.53
N GLY A 320 -2.97 28.74 16.28
CA GLY A 320 -4.05 29.57 15.75
C GLY A 320 -3.54 30.54 14.70
N ASP A 321 -2.39 31.18 14.95
CA ASP A 321 -1.77 32.07 13.96
C ASP A 321 -1.39 31.37 12.66
N LEU A 322 -0.92 30.12 12.71
CA LEU A 322 -0.61 29.36 11.50
C LEU A 322 -1.89 29.08 10.71
N ALA A 323 -2.98 28.76 11.39
CA ALA A 323 -4.28 28.62 10.75
C ALA A 323 -4.74 29.93 10.11
N SER A 324 -4.65 31.07 10.83
CA SER A 324 -5.00 32.38 10.28
C SER A 324 -4.16 32.73 9.06
N TYR A 325 -2.84 32.52 9.12
CA TYR A 325 -1.95 32.76 7.99
C TYR A 325 -2.27 31.89 6.76
N ILE A 326 -2.71 30.65 6.98
CA ILE A 326 -3.13 29.77 5.87
C ILE A 326 -4.45 30.25 5.26
N LEU A 327 -5.39 30.71 6.09
CA LEU A 327 -6.70 31.18 5.64
C LEU A 327 -6.63 32.55 4.96
N ASP A 328 -5.79 33.43 5.49
CA ASP A 328 -5.70 34.85 5.10
C ASP A 328 -4.20 35.25 5.00
N PRO A 329 -3.49 34.82 3.94
CA PRO A 329 -2.03 35.03 3.82
C PRO A 329 -1.60 36.50 3.76
N GLU A 330 -2.54 37.39 3.41
CA GLU A 330 -2.34 38.84 3.34
C GLU A 330 -2.01 39.46 4.72
N ASP A 331 -2.42 38.80 5.81
CA ASP A 331 -2.14 39.23 7.18
C ASP A 331 -0.65 39.08 7.57
N GLY A 332 0.13 38.43 6.71
CA GLY A 332 1.58 38.27 6.86
C GLY A 332 1.99 37.11 7.76
N VAL A 333 3.28 36.79 7.72
CA VAL A 333 3.85 35.64 8.42
C VAL A 333 3.72 35.81 9.94
N PRO A 334 3.25 34.80 10.69
CA PRO A 334 3.15 34.84 12.15
C PRO A 334 4.47 35.15 12.85
N GLU A 335 4.41 35.96 13.90
CA GLU A 335 5.56 36.19 14.78
C GLU A 335 5.94 34.93 15.57
N SER A 336 7.22 34.80 15.88
CA SER A 336 7.73 33.68 16.68
C SER A 336 7.24 33.77 18.13
N LYS A 337 6.24 32.96 18.49
CA LYS A 337 5.77 32.78 19.88
C LYS A 337 6.74 31.93 20.72
N ASN A 338 6.82 32.21 22.03
CA ASN A 338 7.54 31.34 22.98
C ASN A 338 6.73 30.06 23.30
N LEU A 339 7.33 29.12 24.03
CA LEU A 339 6.73 27.79 24.27
C LEU A 339 5.36 27.89 24.97
N ILE A 340 5.21 28.72 26.00
CA ILE A 340 3.92 28.88 26.70
C ILE A 340 2.87 29.53 25.80
N GLN A 341 3.27 30.52 24.99
CA GLN A 341 2.38 31.17 24.03
C GLN A 341 1.90 30.20 22.94
N ARG A 342 2.78 29.34 22.43
CA ARG A 342 2.39 28.29 21.46
C ARG A 342 1.47 27.23 22.05
N PHE A 343 1.56 26.98 23.36
CA PHE A 343 0.63 26.09 24.05
C PHE A 343 -0.77 26.68 24.08
N MET A 344 -0.88 27.93 24.52
CA MET A 344 -2.15 28.65 24.67
C MET A 344 -2.78 29.00 23.33
N ASP A 345 -1.97 29.15 22.29
CA ASP A 345 -2.40 29.35 20.91
C ASP A 345 -2.60 28.03 20.15
N GLY A 346 -2.65 26.89 20.84
CA GLY A 346 -2.84 25.60 20.20
C GLY A 346 -4.18 25.50 19.49
N HIS A 347 -4.17 25.15 18.21
CA HIS A 347 -5.37 24.96 17.41
C HIS A 347 -5.27 23.67 16.59
N PHE A 348 -6.39 22.96 16.50
CA PHE A 348 -6.44 21.71 15.75
C PHE A 348 -7.18 21.91 14.44
N PHE A 349 -6.57 21.51 13.33
CA PHE A 349 -7.18 21.57 12.02
C PHE A 349 -6.93 20.30 11.20
N ILE A 350 -7.79 20.08 10.20
CA ILE A 350 -7.73 18.88 9.36
C ILE A 350 -6.83 19.18 8.17
N ILE A 351 -5.91 18.27 7.87
CA ILE A 351 -5.10 18.34 6.65
C ILE A 351 -5.81 17.53 5.57
N ARG A 352 -6.25 18.22 4.52
CA ARG A 352 -6.90 17.64 3.34
C ARG A 352 -5.88 17.16 2.33
N ASN A 353 -4.80 17.93 2.17
CA ASN A 353 -3.65 17.57 1.36
C ASN A 353 -2.40 18.24 1.95
N ILE A 354 -1.24 17.61 1.78
CA ILE A 354 0.06 18.20 2.11
C ILE A 354 1.11 17.65 1.15
N GLU A 355 2.02 18.51 0.71
CA GLU A 355 3.13 18.18 -0.16
C GLU A 355 4.32 19.07 0.18
N TYR A 356 5.52 18.49 0.10
CA TYR A 356 6.76 19.25 0.24
C TYR A 356 7.37 19.50 -1.13
N ASP A 357 7.44 20.77 -1.52
CA ASP A 357 8.10 21.21 -2.74
C ASP A 357 9.60 21.37 -2.48
N GLU A 358 10.38 20.40 -2.97
CA GLU A 358 11.84 20.40 -2.84
C GLU A 358 12.51 21.55 -3.60
N GLN A 359 11.90 22.05 -4.68
CA GLN A 359 12.51 23.08 -5.53
C GLN A 359 12.47 24.45 -4.86
N ASN A 360 11.34 24.76 -4.22
CA ASN A 360 11.10 26.05 -3.57
C ASN A 360 11.32 26.01 -2.05
N ASP A 361 11.55 24.83 -1.46
CA ASP A 361 11.61 24.59 0.00
C ASP A 361 10.34 25.06 0.72
N GLU A 362 9.18 24.69 0.14
CA GLU A 362 7.86 25.09 0.61
C GLU A 362 6.99 23.88 0.98
N VAL A 363 6.07 24.11 1.92
CA VAL A 363 5.01 23.19 2.29
C VAL A 363 3.72 23.67 1.64
N ASN A 364 3.27 22.92 0.63
CA ASN A 364 1.98 23.11 0.02
C ASN A 364 0.95 22.34 0.85
N VAL A 365 0.04 23.06 1.50
CA VAL A 365 -0.93 22.45 2.40
C VAL A 365 -2.34 22.92 2.05
N ARG A 366 -3.31 22.01 2.13
CA ARG A 366 -4.72 22.34 2.16
C ARG A 366 -5.29 21.94 3.51
N ILE A 367 -5.83 22.91 4.24
CA ILE A 367 -6.40 22.68 5.57
C ILE A 367 -7.90 22.98 5.57
N MET A 368 -8.59 22.41 6.54
CA MET A 368 -9.95 22.81 6.89
C MET A 368 -10.03 23.18 8.37
N THR A 369 -10.52 24.39 8.66
CA THR A 369 -10.77 24.89 10.01
C THR A 369 -11.73 26.06 10.01
N TRP A 370 -12.43 26.30 11.12
CA TRP A 370 -13.44 27.36 11.27
C TRP A 370 -14.49 27.42 10.14
N GLY A 371 -14.85 26.25 9.58
CA GLY A 371 -15.77 26.14 8.45
C GLY A 371 -15.23 26.62 7.09
N ARG A 372 -13.93 26.97 7.01
CA ARG A 372 -13.23 27.33 5.78
C ARG A 372 -12.27 26.21 5.36
N GLU A 373 -12.11 26.02 4.06
CA GLU A 373 -11.10 25.12 3.48
C GLU A 373 -10.26 25.93 2.51
N GLU A 374 -8.96 26.06 2.79
CA GLU A 374 -8.03 26.89 2.01
C GLU A 374 -6.74 26.15 1.74
N SER A 375 -6.04 26.57 0.69
CA SER A 375 -4.71 26.07 0.34
C SER A 375 -3.68 27.19 0.44
N ALA A 376 -2.52 26.88 0.98
CA ALA A 376 -1.40 27.81 1.07
C ALA A 376 -0.07 27.10 0.77
N SER A 377 0.88 27.89 0.26
CA SER A 377 2.27 27.50 0.08
C SER A 377 3.09 28.26 1.12
N ILE A 378 3.75 27.53 2.02
CA ILE A 378 4.38 28.10 3.21
C ILE A 378 5.87 27.73 3.19
N PRO A 379 6.80 28.69 3.24
CA PRO A 379 8.22 28.38 3.37
C PRO A 379 8.49 27.42 4.54
N PHE A 380 9.32 26.40 4.34
CA PHE A 380 9.50 25.33 5.32
C PHE A 380 10.01 25.83 6.68
N ASP A 381 10.86 26.87 6.69
CA ASP A 381 11.30 27.53 7.91
C ASP A 381 10.17 28.24 8.67
N VAL A 382 9.19 28.80 7.96
CA VAL A 382 7.99 29.42 8.55
C VAL A 382 7.07 28.34 9.12
N TRP A 383 6.85 27.25 8.38
CA TRP A 383 6.12 26.08 8.85
C TRP A 383 6.71 25.56 10.17
N LYS A 384 8.00 25.23 10.16
CA LYS A 384 8.71 24.67 11.31
C LYS A 384 8.65 25.56 12.56
N LYS A 385 8.64 26.88 12.39
CA LYS A 385 8.54 27.83 13.51
C LYS A 385 7.13 27.91 14.10
N ASN A 386 6.09 27.56 13.34
CA ASN A 386 4.69 27.78 13.70
C ASN A 386 3.86 26.49 13.87
N ILE A 387 4.47 25.31 13.74
CA ILE A 387 3.82 24.03 14.02
C ILE A 387 3.65 23.73 15.53
N GLY A 388 2.98 24.60 16.29
CA GLY A 388 2.52 24.35 17.67
C GLY A 388 3.59 23.89 18.68
N LEU A 389 3.18 23.42 19.87
CA LEU A 389 4.09 22.95 20.93
C LEU A 389 4.72 21.58 20.65
N VAL A 390 4.00 20.72 19.93
CA VAL A 390 4.37 19.31 19.72
C VAL A 390 4.46 18.97 18.22
N GLY A 391 4.11 19.90 17.32
CA GLY A 391 4.19 19.72 15.86
C GLY A 391 3.84 18.32 15.39
N THR A 392 2.75 17.76 15.91
CA THR A 392 2.42 16.34 15.74
C THR A 392 1.12 16.23 14.97
N ALA A 393 1.20 15.53 13.85
CA ALA A 393 0.04 15.05 13.14
C ALA A 393 -0.46 13.77 13.78
N VAL A 394 -1.76 13.70 14.04
CA VAL A 394 -2.47 12.49 14.42
C VAL A 394 -3.03 11.88 13.16
N VAL A 395 -2.64 10.64 12.86
CA VAL A 395 -3.10 9.93 11.68
C VAL A 395 -3.89 8.68 12.02
N GLY A 396 -4.89 8.35 11.22
CA GLY A 396 -5.64 7.10 11.36
C GLY A 396 -6.34 6.68 10.08
N GLN A 397 -6.42 5.38 9.87
CA GLN A 397 -7.04 4.78 8.70
C GLN A 397 -8.52 4.51 8.94
N ASP A 398 -9.35 4.95 8.01
CA ASP A 398 -10.79 4.69 8.04
C ASP A 398 -11.11 3.18 7.96
N PRO A 399 -12.13 2.67 8.69
CA PRO A 399 -12.53 1.26 8.62
C PRO A 399 -12.82 0.72 7.22
N TYR A 400 -13.40 1.55 6.33
CA TYR A 400 -13.66 1.18 4.94
C TYR A 400 -12.36 0.95 4.19
N MET A 401 -11.35 1.82 4.36
CA MET A 401 -10.04 1.64 3.71
C MET A 401 -9.37 0.33 4.11
N ASN A 402 -9.54 -0.12 5.36
CA ASN A 402 -9.06 -1.43 5.78
C ASN A 402 -9.83 -2.59 5.11
N PHE A 403 -11.13 -2.44 4.81
CA PHE A 403 -11.85 -3.39 3.96
C PHE A 403 -11.30 -3.37 2.52
N MET A 404 -11.05 -2.18 1.96
CA MET A 404 -10.51 -2.02 0.60
C MET A 404 -9.14 -2.66 0.44
N PHE A 405 -8.24 -2.47 1.41
CA PHE A 405 -6.93 -3.13 1.42
C PHE A 405 -7.06 -4.66 1.46
N ARG A 406 -7.99 -5.19 2.26
CA ARG A 406 -8.28 -6.64 2.27
C ARG A 406 -8.85 -7.14 0.94
N ALA A 407 -9.73 -6.37 0.30
CA ALA A 407 -10.27 -6.71 -1.00
C ALA A 407 -9.17 -6.73 -2.08
N ARG A 408 -8.32 -5.69 -2.13
CA ARG A 408 -7.15 -5.62 -3.03
C ARG A 408 -6.18 -6.78 -2.83
N ALA A 409 -5.89 -7.16 -1.59
CA ALA A 409 -5.00 -8.28 -1.30
C ALA A 409 -5.50 -9.62 -1.86
N ARG A 410 -6.83 -9.80 -1.94
CA ARG A 410 -7.47 -10.98 -2.52
C ARG A 410 -7.49 -10.99 -4.04
N GLU A 411 -7.29 -9.85 -4.69
CA GLU A 411 -7.15 -9.80 -6.17
C GLU A 411 -5.91 -10.58 -6.65
N ILE A 412 -4.92 -10.81 -5.77
CA ILE A 412 -3.76 -11.66 -6.07
C ILE A 412 -4.08 -13.15 -5.89
N ASP A 413 -5.06 -13.54 -5.06
CA ASP A 413 -5.34 -14.96 -4.81
C ASP A 413 -5.93 -15.68 -6.05
N ASP A 414 -6.38 -14.95 -7.07
CA ASP A 414 -6.66 -15.45 -8.42
C ASP A 414 -5.37 -15.64 -9.26
N LEU A 415 -4.30 -16.11 -8.62
CA LEU A 415 -2.97 -16.46 -9.17
C LEU A 415 -2.98 -17.44 -10.36
N GLN A 416 -4.14 -17.92 -10.78
CA GLN A 416 -4.30 -18.68 -12.01
C GLN A 416 -4.43 -17.80 -13.26
N HIS A 417 -4.72 -16.49 -13.13
CA HIS A 417 -5.10 -15.65 -14.29
C HIS A 417 -4.29 -14.36 -14.47
N SER A 418 -3.69 -13.78 -13.41
CA SER A 418 -2.94 -12.52 -13.51
C SER A 418 -1.42 -12.69 -13.35
N THR A 419 -0.65 -12.18 -14.32
CA THR A 419 0.81 -12.15 -14.31
C THR A 419 1.39 -10.90 -13.62
N TYR A 420 0.52 -9.99 -13.18
CA TYR A 420 0.86 -8.68 -12.65
C TYR A 420 -0.06 -8.24 -11.50
N CYS A 421 0.42 -7.31 -10.66
CA CYS A 421 -0.37 -6.72 -9.57
C CYS A 421 0.12 -5.31 -9.20
N SER A 422 -0.66 -4.57 -8.41
CA SER A 422 -0.21 -3.31 -7.81
C SER A 422 0.77 -3.55 -6.65
N PRO A 423 1.63 -2.58 -6.28
CA PRO A 423 2.60 -2.79 -5.22
C PRO A 423 1.95 -2.96 -3.84
N GLU A 424 0.85 -2.25 -3.58
CA GLU A 424 0.07 -2.38 -2.35
C GLU A 424 -0.51 -3.80 -2.24
N ALA A 425 -1.12 -4.28 -3.32
CA ALA A 425 -1.71 -5.61 -3.35
C ALA A 425 -0.65 -6.67 -3.06
N TYR A 426 0.53 -6.57 -3.69
CA TYR A 426 1.64 -7.49 -3.48
C TYR A 426 2.07 -7.51 -2.01
N CYS A 427 2.39 -6.35 -1.44
CA CYS A 427 2.82 -6.25 -0.06
C CYS A 427 1.78 -6.81 0.92
N LEU A 428 0.49 -6.52 0.70
CA LEU A 428 -0.59 -7.04 1.54
C LEU A 428 -0.76 -8.56 1.40
N ASN A 429 -0.62 -9.11 0.19
CA ASN A 429 -0.67 -10.55 -0.03
C ASN A 429 0.51 -11.27 0.66
N VAL A 430 1.74 -10.76 0.50
CA VAL A 430 2.91 -11.28 1.21
C VAL A 430 2.68 -11.26 2.72
N LYS A 431 2.19 -10.14 3.27
CA LYS A 431 1.87 -10.00 4.70
C LYS A 431 0.87 -11.07 5.18
N ASN A 432 -0.15 -11.35 4.38
CA ASN A 432 -1.17 -12.37 4.70
C ASN A 432 -0.59 -13.79 4.68
N ILE A 433 0.33 -14.09 3.75
CA ILE A 433 0.99 -15.40 3.63
C ILE A 433 1.95 -15.63 4.81
N ILE A 434 2.85 -14.68 5.09
CA ILE A 434 3.91 -14.89 6.08
C ILE A 434 3.44 -14.68 7.52
N GLY A 435 2.52 -13.73 7.75
CA GLY A 435 2.07 -13.34 9.08
C GLY A 435 3.23 -13.13 10.07
N ALA A 436 3.09 -13.70 11.27
CA ALA A 436 4.13 -13.66 12.32
C ALA A 436 5.09 -14.87 12.28
N THR A 437 5.22 -15.54 11.13
CA THR A 437 6.04 -16.76 11.02
C THR A 437 7.54 -16.44 11.19
N PRO A 438 8.30 -17.22 11.98
CA PRO A 438 9.74 -17.00 12.16
C PRO A 438 10.56 -17.11 10.87
N GLY A 439 11.62 -16.32 10.77
CA GLY A 439 12.54 -16.26 9.63
C GLY A 439 12.10 -15.38 8.47
N TYR A 440 11.14 -14.49 8.70
CA TYR A 440 10.71 -13.42 7.77
C TYR A 440 10.87 -12.02 8.39
N GLU A 441 11.71 -11.85 9.41
CA GLU A 441 11.81 -10.64 10.23
C GLU A 441 12.16 -9.39 9.41
N LYS A 442 13.08 -9.53 8.44
CA LYS A 442 13.45 -8.44 7.53
C LYS A 442 12.28 -8.00 6.65
N ILE A 443 11.55 -8.96 6.07
CA ILE A 443 10.38 -8.71 5.22
C ILE A 443 9.26 -8.07 6.06
N ASN A 444 8.98 -8.59 7.26
CA ASN A 444 7.98 -8.04 8.17
C ASN A 444 8.30 -6.60 8.60
N LYS A 445 9.59 -6.28 8.83
CA LYS A 445 10.04 -4.92 9.12
C LYS A 445 9.76 -3.99 7.94
N LEU A 446 10.14 -4.39 6.73
CA LEU A 446 9.95 -3.58 5.53
C LEU A 446 8.46 -3.40 5.19
N LEU A 447 7.64 -4.44 5.34
CA LEU A 447 6.19 -4.35 5.24
C LEU A 447 5.60 -3.36 6.24
N SER A 448 6.09 -3.35 7.49
CA SER A 448 5.65 -2.38 8.48
C SER A 448 6.05 -0.96 8.12
N GLN A 449 7.23 -0.75 7.53
CA GLN A 449 7.70 0.56 7.08
C GLN A 449 6.87 1.07 5.90
N ALA A 450 6.64 0.23 4.90
CA ALA A 450 5.81 0.54 3.73
C ALA A 450 4.37 0.89 4.15
N PHE A 451 3.77 0.08 5.03
CA PHE A 451 2.42 0.29 5.52
C PHE A 451 2.24 1.62 6.27
N LYS A 452 3.32 2.14 6.88
CA LYS A 452 3.32 3.42 7.60
C LYS A 452 3.90 4.57 6.78
N HIS A 453 4.40 4.29 5.57
CA HIS A 453 5.28 5.18 4.80
C HIS A 453 6.43 5.77 5.63
N GLU A 454 6.95 5.00 6.58
CA GLU A 454 8.02 5.44 7.48
C GLU A 454 9.26 5.81 6.67
N ASN A 455 9.83 6.99 6.89
CA ASN A 455 10.94 7.56 6.12
C ASN A 455 10.68 7.71 4.61
N GLY A 456 9.41 7.81 4.19
CA GLY A 456 9.03 7.98 2.78
C GLY A 456 9.13 6.71 1.94
N VAL A 457 9.24 5.53 2.58
CA VAL A 457 9.22 4.25 1.87
C VAL A 457 7.87 4.05 1.19
N THR A 458 7.88 3.96 -0.14
CA THR A 458 6.67 3.72 -0.93
C THR A 458 6.34 2.23 -1.01
N TRP A 459 5.08 1.91 -1.33
CA TRP A 459 4.67 0.53 -1.63
C TRP A 459 5.48 -0.09 -2.75
N TYR A 460 5.80 0.68 -3.80
CA TYR A 460 6.59 0.22 -4.93
C TYR A 460 8.00 -0.21 -4.54
N GLN A 461 8.72 0.66 -3.82
CA GLN A 461 10.08 0.35 -3.35
C GLN A 461 10.08 -0.90 -2.47
N ALA A 462 9.17 -0.98 -1.50
CA ALA A 462 9.07 -2.12 -0.61
C ALA A 462 8.73 -3.41 -1.36
N ALA A 463 7.78 -3.36 -2.30
CA ALA A 463 7.36 -4.54 -3.05
C ALA A 463 8.51 -5.13 -3.88
N LYS A 464 9.34 -4.28 -4.52
CA LYS A 464 10.52 -4.70 -5.28
C LYS A 464 11.61 -5.28 -4.39
N GLU A 465 11.93 -4.64 -3.28
CA GLU A 465 12.93 -5.16 -2.33
C GLU A 465 12.47 -6.47 -1.69
N ILE A 466 11.17 -6.60 -1.37
CA ILE A 466 10.58 -7.85 -0.85
C ILE A 466 10.71 -8.98 -1.89
N GLN A 467 10.43 -8.73 -3.17
CA GLN A 467 10.62 -9.73 -4.23
C GLN A 467 12.06 -10.27 -4.26
N ASP A 468 13.03 -9.37 -4.22
CA ASP A 468 14.45 -9.74 -4.25
C ASP A 468 14.85 -10.50 -2.97
N MET A 469 14.36 -10.10 -1.80
CA MET A 469 14.57 -10.83 -0.54
C MET A 469 13.98 -12.25 -0.56
N ILE A 470 12.82 -12.47 -1.20
CA ILE A 470 12.19 -13.80 -1.25
C ILE A 470 13.07 -14.80 -2.02
N GLN A 471 13.79 -14.35 -3.05
CA GLN A 471 14.72 -15.19 -3.81
C GLN A 471 15.91 -15.68 -2.97
N GLU A 472 16.21 -15.01 -1.86
CA GLU A 472 17.30 -15.35 -0.94
C GLU A 472 16.85 -16.27 0.20
N LEU A 473 15.55 -16.51 0.33
CA LEU A 473 14.99 -17.39 1.35
C LEU A 473 15.25 -18.87 1.01
N PRO A 474 15.28 -19.75 2.03
CA PRO A 474 15.26 -21.20 1.81
C PRO A 474 14.09 -21.61 0.92
N LYS A 475 14.30 -22.56 0.01
CA LYS A 475 13.33 -22.98 -1.02
C LYS A 475 11.93 -23.24 -0.47
N GLU A 476 11.82 -23.90 0.68
CA GLU A 476 10.55 -24.23 1.34
C GLU A 476 9.73 -22.99 1.71
N LYS A 477 10.40 -21.91 2.10
CA LYS A 477 9.79 -20.62 2.44
C LYS A 477 9.46 -19.79 1.20
N ALA A 478 10.39 -19.75 0.24
CA ALA A 478 10.21 -19.03 -1.01
C ALA A 478 9.03 -19.56 -1.85
N LEU A 479 8.75 -20.87 -1.81
CA LEU A 479 7.66 -21.50 -2.55
C LEU A 479 6.25 -21.02 -2.15
N MET A 480 6.09 -20.49 -0.94
CA MET A 480 4.80 -20.01 -0.47
C MET A 480 4.44 -18.62 -1.01
N ILE A 481 5.41 -17.88 -1.56
CA ILE A 481 5.24 -16.47 -1.93
C ILE A 481 5.55 -16.28 -3.42
N PRO A 482 4.66 -15.63 -4.21
CA PRO A 482 4.90 -15.38 -5.62
C PRO A 482 6.12 -14.46 -5.86
N SER A 483 7.30 -15.03 -6.08
CA SER A 483 8.54 -14.26 -6.21
C SER A 483 8.80 -13.68 -7.61
N LYS A 484 7.96 -13.98 -8.60
CA LYS A 484 8.10 -13.55 -9.99
C LYS A 484 6.77 -13.08 -10.59
N ILE A 485 6.22 -12.04 -9.98
CA ILE A 485 5.02 -11.35 -10.49
C ILE A 485 5.41 -9.95 -10.97
N SER A 486 4.81 -9.50 -12.06
CA SER A 486 5.05 -8.16 -12.59
C SER A 486 4.41 -7.12 -11.67
N ILE A 487 5.19 -6.39 -10.86
CA ILE A 487 4.66 -5.30 -10.03
C ILE A 487 4.61 -4.02 -10.87
N ILE A 488 3.42 -3.44 -11.04
CA ILE A 488 3.16 -2.24 -11.83
C ILE A 488 2.68 -1.12 -10.87
N PRO A 489 3.33 0.05 -10.81
CA PRO A 489 3.00 1.12 -9.85
C PRO A 489 1.56 1.64 -9.92
N ASN A 490 0.97 1.66 -11.12
CA ASN A 490 -0.36 2.19 -11.34
C ASN A 490 -1.20 1.22 -12.18
N VAL A 491 -2.04 0.43 -11.51
CA VAL A 491 -2.96 -0.51 -12.17
C VAL A 491 -4.38 0.03 -12.05
N THR A 492 -4.74 0.93 -12.97
CA THR A 492 -6.11 1.47 -13.03
C THR A 492 -7.06 0.47 -13.69
N SER A 493 -8.36 0.67 -13.52
CA SER A 493 -9.39 -0.14 -14.19
C SER A 493 -9.25 -0.10 -15.71
N GLU A 494 -8.86 1.05 -16.27
CA GLU A 494 -8.63 1.25 -17.70
C GLU A 494 -7.43 0.40 -18.16
N ILE A 495 -6.34 0.39 -17.40
CA ILE A 495 -5.16 -0.43 -17.70
C ILE A 495 -5.51 -1.93 -17.63
N LYS A 496 -6.26 -2.36 -16.60
CA LYS A 496 -6.73 -3.76 -16.50
C LYS A 496 -7.60 -4.15 -17.71
N THR A 497 -8.60 -3.34 -18.02
CA THR A 497 -9.52 -3.58 -19.15
C THR A 497 -8.76 -3.63 -20.48
N GLU A 498 -7.76 -2.77 -20.64
CA GLU A 498 -6.93 -2.75 -21.85
C GLU A 498 -6.04 -3.99 -21.96
N PHE A 499 -5.46 -4.48 -20.86
CA PHE A 499 -4.74 -5.76 -20.86
C PHE A 499 -5.66 -6.94 -21.23
N ASP A 500 -6.88 -6.99 -20.70
CA ASP A 500 -7.88 -8.01 -21.07
C ASP A 500 -8.22 -7.94 -22.56
N ARG A 501 -8.44 -6.72 -23.08
CA ARG A 501 -8.66 -6.48 -24.51
C ARG A 501 -7.48 -6.96 -25.37
N ILE A 502 -6.25 -6.65 -24.95
CA ILE A 502 -5.02 -7.05 -25.63
C ILE A 502 -4.85 -8.56 -25.65
N HIS A 503 -5.22 -9.25 -24.57
CA HIS A 503 -5.16 -10.71 -24.48
C HIS A 503 -5.94 -11.37 -25.62
N HIS A 504 -7.13 -10.84 -25.94
CA HIS A 504 -8.02 -11.32 -27.00
C HIS A 504 -7.64 -10.91 -28.43
N LEU A 505 -6.63 -10.06 -28.62
CA LEU A 505 -6.12 -9.79 -29.97
C LEU A 505 -5.46 -11.04 -30.54
N HIS A 506 -5.55 -11.23 -31.85
CA HIS A 506 -4.91 -12.39 -32.53
C HIS A 506 -3.77 -11.95 -33.45
N SER A 507 -3.81 -10.71 -33.95
CA SER A 507 -2.74 -10.15 -34.78
C SER A 507 -1.57 -9.67 -33.92
N ARG A 508 -0.36 -10.17 -34.22
CA ARG A 508 0.89 -9.75 -33.58
C ARG A 508 1.10 -8.23 -33.69
N THR A 509 0.88 -7.65 -34.87
CA THR A 509 1.05 -6.21 -35.11
C THR A 509 0.08 -5.39 -34.26
N GLN A 510 -1.18 -5.83 -34.18
CA GLN A 510 -2.19 -5.15 -33.36
C GLN A 510 -1.85 -5.25 -31.87
N LYS A 511 -1.35 -6.40 -31.40
CA LYS A 511 -0.86 -6.56 -30.01
C LYS A 511 0.28 -5.61 -29.69
N ILE A 512 1.29 -5.54 -30.57
CA ILE A 512 2.44 -4.64 -30.39
C ILE A 512 1.95 -3.19 -30.28
N MET A 513 1.14 -2.72 -31.23
CA MET A 513 0.64 -1.34 -31.23
C MET A 513 -0.19 -1.02 -29.97
N ALA A 514 -0.98 -1.98 -29.48
CA ALA A 514 -1.79 -1.78 -28.28
C ALA A 514 -0.93 -1.72 -27.02
N LEU A 515 0.07 -2.61 -26.88
CA LEU A 515 1.01 -2.61 -25.77
C LEU A 515 1.90 -1.35 -25.76
N GLU A 516 2.35 -0.87 -26.93
CA GLU A 516 3.11 0.38 -27.04
C GLU A 516 2.31 1.61 -26.56
N ARG A 517 0.99 1.62 -26.77
CA ARG A 517 0.11 2.71 -26.29
C ARG A 517 -0.04 2.74 -24.77
N LEU A 518 0.10 1.61 -24.10
CA LEU A 518 0.07 1.54 -22.63
C LEU A 518 1.31 2.14 -21.97
N GLY A 519 2.35 2.46 -22.75
CA GLY A 519 3.62 2.98 -22.24
C GLY A 519 4.56 1.86 -21.81
N THR A 520 5.78 1.90 -22.33
CA THR A 520 6.79 0.86 -22.08
C THR A 520 7.74 1.21 -20.94
N GLN A 521 7.91 2.50 -20.62
CA GLN A 521 8.71 2.93 -19.47
C GLN A 521 7.95 2.65 -18.18
N ASP A 522 8.62 2.01 -17.22
CA ASP A 522 8.11 1.67 -15.87
C ASP A 522 6.96 0.66 -15.79
N ASN A 523 6.53 0.10 -16.93
CA ASN A 523 5.53 -0.98 -16.98
C ASN A 523 6.19 -2.32 -17.36
N ILE A 524 6.67 -3.03 -16.35
CA ILE A 524 7.38 -4.30 -16.51
C ILE A 524 6.52 -5.37 -17.21
N GLU A 525 5.19 -5.34 -17.05
CA GLU A 525 4.29 -6.29 -17.71
C GLU A 525 4.18 -6.01 -19.22
N VAL A 526 4.08 -4.74 -19.61
CA VAL A 526 4.14 -4.34 -21.03
C VAL A 526 5.45 -4.80 -21.65
N GLN A 527 6.58 -4.59 -20.96
CA GLN A 527 7.89 -5.03 -21.45
C GLN A 527 7.96 -6.55 -21.57
N ARG A 528 7.51 -7.28 -20.55
CA ARG A 528 7.43 -8.74 -20.52
C ARG A 528 6.66 -9.29 -21.73
N GLN A 529 5.55 -8.66 -22.11
CA GLN A 529 4.73 -9.09 -23.26
C GLN A 529 5.31 -8.62 -24.60
N LEU A 530 5.87 -7.41 -24.69
CA LEU A 530 6.46 -6.88 -25.92
C LEU A 530 7.74 -7.61 -26.32
N MET A 531 8.57 -8.00 -25.35
CA MET A 531 9.86 -8.64 -25.59
C MET A 531 9.77 -9.84 -26.56
N PRO A 532 8.91 -10.86 -26.33
CA PRO A 532 8.76 -11.96 -27.27
C PRO A 532 8.14 -11.54 -28.60
N LEU A 533 7.23 -10.57 -28.62
CA LEU A 533 6.59 -10.09 -29.85
C LEU A 533 7.57 -9.34 -30.76
N TYR A 534 8.46 -8.53 -30.19
CA TYR A 534 9.55 -7.87 -30.92
C TYR A 534 10.54 -8.88 -31.46
N ALA A 535 10.94 -9.89 -30.67
CA ALA A 535 11.86 -10.92 -31.11
C ALA A 535 11.29 -11.68 -32.32
N GLN A 536 10.03 -12.13 -32.23
CA GLN A 536 9.34 -12.83 -33.31
C GLN A 536 9.09 -11.98 -34.56
N SER A 537 9.10 -10.65 -34.45
CA SER A 537 8.94 -9.72 -35.59
C SER A 537 10.28 -9.17 -36.09
N GLY A 538 11.41 -9.59 -35.51
CA GLY A 538 12.74 -9.09 -35.89
C GLY A 538 12.99 -7.62 -35.53
N GLN A 539 12.22 -7.05 -34.60
CA GLN A 539 12.35 -5.66 -34.16
C GLN A 539 13.46 -5.50 -33.10
N TRP A 540 14.69 -5.85 -33.48
CA TRP A 540 15.83 -5.94 -32.56
C TRP A 540 16.25 -4.60 -31.96
N GLU A 541 16.11 -3.49 -32.69
CA GLU A 541 16.40 -2.16 -32.13
C GLU A 541 15.49 -1.81 -30.95
N LYS A 542 14.22 -2.22 -31.00
CA LYS A 542 13.29 -2.00 -29.89
C LYS A 542 13.66 -2.84 -28.67
N ILE A 543 14.13 -4.07 -28.88
CA ILE A 543 14.68 -4.92 -27.81
C ILE A 543 15.89 -4.24 -27.16
N ARG A 544 16.85 -3.72 -27.96
CA ARG A 544 17.99 -2.98 -27.42
C ARG A 544 17.58 -1.75 -26.63
N GLY A 545 16.57 -1.02 -27.12
CA GLY A 545 15.98 0.11 -26.40
C GLY A 545 15.40 -0.27 -25.04
N LEU A 546 14.70 -1.41 -24.95
CA LEU A 546 14.20 -1.93 -23.66
C LEU A 546 15.35 -2.37 -22.74
N LEU A 547 16.41 -2.95 -23.29
CA LEU A 547 17.55 -3.44 -22.53
C LEU A 547 18.48 -2.33 -22.01
N ALA A 548 18.46 -1.14 -22.62
CA ALA A 548 19.38 -0.04 -22.29
C ALA A 548 19.31 0.41 -20.82
N ASN A 549 18.14 0.28 -20.18
CA ASN A 549 17.90 0.73 -18.79
C ASN A 549 17.77 -0.43 -17.79
N VAL A 550 18.06 -1.67 -18.19
CA VAL A 550 17.82 -2.88 -17.37
C VAL A 550 18.64 -2.91 -16.09
N GLU A 551 19.80 -2.23 -16.05
CA GLU A 551 20.63 -2.13 -14.85
C GLU A 551 19.94 -1.36 -13.71
N GLY A 552 19.01 -0.46 -14.02
CA GLY A 552 18.23 0.28 -13.02
C GLY A 552 17.07 -0.52 -12.40
N TYR A 553 16.83 -1.75 -12.86
CA TYR A 553 15.72 -2.58 -12.41
C TYR A 553 16.09 -3.49 -11.23
N SER A 554 15.06 -3.86 -10.45
CA SER A 554 15.19 -4.88 -9.41
C SER A 554 15.77 -6.18 -9.97
N ARG A 555 16.40 -7.00 -9.14
CA ARG A 555 16.94 -8.29 -9.61
C ARG A 555 15.85 -9.15 -10.22
N THR A 556 14.68 -9.19 -9.60
CA THR A 556 13.53 -9.97 -10.07
C THR A 556 13.01 -9.48 -11.43
N ASP A 557 12.89 -8.16 -11.63
CA ASP A 557 12.44 -7.61 -12.93
C ASP A 557 13.43 -7.91 -14.05
N ARG A 558 14.74 -7.84 -13.76
CA ARG A 558 15.78 -8.25 -14.73
C ARG A 558 15.60 -9.71 -15.14
N GLU A 559 15.36 -10.60 -14.18
CA GLU A 559 15.09 -12.01 -14.46
C GLU A 559 13.83 -12.20 -15.33
N ILE A 560 12.73 -11.49 -15.04
CA ILE A 560 11.50 -11.52 -15.85
C ILE A 560 11.77 -11.10 -17.30
N ILE A 561 12.54 -10.02 -17.50
CA ILE A 561 12.90 -9.50 -18.82
C ILE A 561 13.74 -10.52 -19.60
N TYR A 562 14.78 -11.07 -18.99
CA TYR A 562 15.65 -12.03 -19.65
C TYR A 562 14.93 -13.35 -19.98
N GLU A 563 14.07 -13.85 -19.08
CA GLU A 563 13.24 -15.04 -19.34
C GLU A 563 12.27 -14.79 -20.51
N SER A 564 11.72 -13.57 -20.61
CA SER A 564 10.83 -13.18 -21.71
C SER A 564 11.58 -13.04 -23.04
N LEU A 565 12.81 -12.53 -23.01
CA LEU A 565 13.68 -12.44 -24.18
C LEU A 565 14.10 -13.84 -24.67
N GLU A 566 14.47 -14.72 -23.75
CA GLU A 566 14.81 -16.11 -24.06
C GLU A 566 13.63 -16.82 -24.74
N LEU A 567 12.44 -16.74 -24.14
CA LEU A 567 11.22 -17.27 -24.73
C LEU A 567 10.95 -16.69 -26.13
N GLY A 568 11.12 -15.37 -26.28
CA GLY A 568 10.99 -14.68 -27.57
C GLY A 568 11.92 -15.24 -28.64
N CYS A 569 13.21 -15.38 -28.31
CA CYS A 569 14.24 -15.93 -29.18
C CYS A 569 13.99 -17.39 -29.55
N CYS A 570 13.51 -18.22 -28.61
CA CYS A 570 13.13 -19.61 -28.87
C CYS A 570 11.95 -19.74 -29.84
N LEU A 571 11.07 -18.74 -29.89
CA LEU A 571 9.86 -18.74 -30.72
C LEU A 571 10.03 -18.04 -32.08
N VAL A 572 11.25 -17.62 -32.42
CA VAL A 572 11.54 -17.03 -33.73
C VAL A 572 11.39 -18.09 -34.82
N LEU A 573 10.60 -17.78 -35.86
CA LEU A 573 10.33 -18.67 -37.00
C LEU A 573 10.61 -17.94 -38.33
N GLY A 574 10.91 -18.68 -39.38
CA GLY A 574 11.10 -18.14 -40.74
C GLY A 574 12.46 -17.44 -40.94
N ASP A 575 12.47 -16.33 -41.68
CA ASP A 575 13.69 -15.61 -42.11
C ASP A 575 14.28 -14.67 -41.04
N VAL A 576 13.61 -14.52 -39.90
CA VAL A 576 14.07 -13.67 -38.81
C VAL A 576 15.26 -14.35 -38.12
N LYS A 577 16.43 -13.69 -38.12
CA LYS A 577 17.65 -14.18 -37.46
C LYS A 577 17.89 -13.42 -36.16
N VAL A 578 18.17 -14.15 -35.08
CA VAL A 578 18.57 -13.57 -33.80
C VAL A 578 19.98 -12.96 -33.95
N PRO A 579 20.16 -11.65 -33.69
CA PRO A 579 21.45 -10.99 -33.73
C PRO A 579 22.43 -11.61 -32.73
N LYS A 580 23.73 -11.57 -33.05
CA LYS A 580 24.77 -12.23 -32.26
C LYS A 580 24.85 -11.67 -30.84
N ASP A 581 24.74 -10.36 -30.68
CA ASP A 581 24.71 -9.66 -29.40
C ASP A 581 23.55 -10.14 -28.51
N ILE A 582 22.35 -10.27 -29.08
CA ILE A 582 21.16 -10.78 -28.36
C ILE A 582 21.30 -12.27 -28.04
N ALA A 583 21.84 -13.06 -28.97
CA ALA A 583 22.07 -14.49 -28.75
C ALA A 583 23.12 -14.74 -27.65
N GLU A 584 24.20 -13.95 -27.61
CA GLU A 584 25.20 -14.00 -26.53
C GLU A 584 24.55 -13.62 -25.19
N LEU A 585 23.73 -12.56 -25.15
CA LEU A 585 23.01 -12.14 -23.95
C LEU A 585 22.01 -13.19 -23.41
N VAL A 586 21.26 -13.87 -24.28
CA VAL A 586 20.37 -14.97 -23.89
C VAL A 586 21.17 -16.15 -23.38
N GLU A 587 22.24 -16.55 -24.09
CA GLU A 587 23.12 -17.65 -23.65
C GLU A 587 23.78 -17.38 -22.28
N GLU A 588 24.07 -16.12 -21.95
CA GLU A 588 24.62 -15.71 -20.64
C GLU A 588 23.61 -15.81 -19.49
N ASN A 589 22.32 -15.61 -19.76
CA ASN A 589 21.27 -15.51 -18.75
C ASN A 589 20.38 -16.76 -18.61
N THR A 590 20.52 -17.78 -19.47
CA THR A 590 19.77 -19.04 -19.34
C THR A 590 20.12 -19.76 -18.02
N LYS A 591 19.12 -19.87 -17.14
CA LYS A 591 19.19 -20.66 -15.88
C LYS A 591 19.22 -22.14 -16.20
N PHE A 592 20.27 -22.83 -15.76
CA PHE A 592 20.41 -24.27 -15.99
C PHE A 592 20.42 -25.03 -14.66
N ASN A 593 19.31 -25.73 -14.35
CA ASN A 593 19.17 -26.51 -13.11
C ASN A 593 20.02 -27.80 -13.13
N PHE A 594 21.34 -27.68 -13.08
CA PHE A 594 22.25 -28.80 -12.87
C PHE A 594 23.04 -28.59 -11.58
N LYS A 595 23.12 -29.65 -10.76
CA LYS A 595 23.96 -29.61 -9.54
C LYS A 595 25.40 -29.88 -9.95
N ALA A 596 26.39 -29.34 -9.22
CA ALA A 596 27.81 -29.65 -9.49
C ALA A 596 28.09 -31.17 -9.55
N LYS A 597 27.32 -31.98 -8.80
CA LYS A 597 27.36 -33.45 -8.85
C LYS A 597 26.99 -34.04 -10.22
N ASP A 598 26.13 -33.37 -11.00
CA ASP A 598 25.68 -33.80 -12.32
C ASP A 598 26.77 -33.59 -13.37
N LEU A 599 27.46 -32.44 -13.32
CA LEU A 599 28.65 -32.19 -14.14
C LEU A 599 29.74 -33.23 -13.86
N ILE A 600 30.06 -33.46 -12.58
CA ILE A 600 31.05 -34.47 -12.17
C ILE A 600 30.65 -35.86 -12.66
N ARG A 601 29.36 -36.21 -12.60
CA ARG A 601 28.87 -37.48 -13.11
C ARG A 601 29.07 -37.60 -14.62
N VAL A 602 28.66 -36.62 -15.41
CA VAL A 602 28.81 -36.65 -16.87
C VAL A 602 30.28 -36.70 -17.27
N LEU A 603 31.15 -35.93 -16.60
CA LEU A 603 32.59 -35.99 -16.84
C LEU A 603 33.18 -37.36 -16.48
N SER A 604 32.75 -37.96 -15.38
CA SER A 604 33.13 -39.33 -14.99
C SER A 604 32.72 -40.37 -16.03
N GLU A 605 31.50 -40.27 -16.56
CA GLU A 605 31.01 -41.16 -17.64
C GLU A 605 31.77 -40.99 -18.96
N ILE A 606 32.06 -39.74 -19.35
CA ILE A 606 32.77 -39.45 -20.61
C ILE A 606 34.25 -39.87 -20.54
N THR A 607 34.89 -39.67 -19.39
CA THR A 607 36.34 -39.90 -19.22
C THR A 607 36.70 -41.28 -18.68
N GLY A 608 35.74 -41.99 -18.07
CA GLY A 608 35.98 -43.22 -17.32
C GLY A 608 36.66 -43.02 -15.97
N ILE A 609 36.86 -41.78 -15.51
CA ILE A 609 37.50 -41.48 -14.22
C ILE A 609 36.47 -41.66 -13.09
N PRO A 610 36.76 -42.45 -12.03
CA PRO A 610 35.83 -42.65 -10.92
C PRO A 610 35.61 -41.37 -10.09
N LYS A 611 34.40 -41.23 -9.53
CA LYS A 611 34.05 -40.14 -8.62
C LYS A 611 34.83 -40.26 -7.30
N GLY A 612 35.28 -39.14 -6.74
CA GLY A 612 35.86 -39.11 -5.38
C GLY A 612 37.39 -38.97 -5.29
N GLY A 613 38.06 -38.62 -6.39
CA GLY A 613 39.51 -38.37 -6.42
C GLY A 613 39.89 -36.92 -6.72
N ALA A 614 41.20 -36.70 -6.91
CA ALA A 614 41.84 -35.44 -7.32
C ALA A 614 41.08 -34.68 -8.41
N PHE A 615 40.65 -35.39 -9.47
CA PHE A 615 39.85 -34.83 -10.54
C PHE A 615 38.51 -34.21 -10.07
N THR A 616 37.78 -34.91 -9.20
CA THR A 616 36.49 -34.43 -8.69
C THR A 616 36.64 -33.17 -7.82
N TYR A 617 37.65 -33.16 -6.95
CA TYR A 617 37.92 -32.01 -6.07
C TYR A 617 38.45 -30.80 -6.85
N GLY A 618 39.33 -31.03 -7.83
CA GLY A 618 39.86 -29.97 -8.71
C GLY A 618 38.76 -29.26 -9.50
N ILE A 619 37.88 -30.04 -10.16
CA ILE A 619 36.74 -29.46 -10.91
C ILE A 619 35.81 -28.68 -9.99
N ARG A 620 35.49 -29.20 -8.79
CA ARG A 620 34.64 -28.48 -7.82
C ARG A 620 35.28 -27.17 -7.34
N SER A 621 36.58 -27.18 -7.07
CA SER A 621 37.31 -25.99 -6.63
C SER A 621 37.31 -24.90 -7.70
N ARG A 622 37.57 -25.26 -8.97
CA ARG A 622 37.58 -24.32 -10.09
C ARG A 622 36.20 -23.80 -10.44
N LEU A 623 35.18 -24.65 -10.30
CA LEU A 623 33.80 -24.21 -10.46
C LEU A 623 33.39 -23.22 -9.35
N LEU A 624 33.84 -23.44 -8.10
CA LEU A 624 33.61 -22.50 -7.00
C LEU A 624 34.28 -21.14 -7.24
N GLU A 625 35.49 -21.13 -7.80
CA GLU A 625 36.21 -19.91 -8.16
C GLU A 625 35.46 -19.10 -9.24
N VAL A 626 35.03 -19.76 -10.31
CA VAL A 626 34.21 -19.14 -11.37
C VAL A 626 32.91 -18.55 -10.83
N VAL A 627 32.23 -19.30 -9.95
CA VAL A 627 30.99 -18.85 -9.31
C VAL A 627 31.23 -17.64 -8.41
N ASN A 628 32.29 -17.66 -7.59
CA ASN A 628 32.58 -16.56 -6.68
C ASN A 628 32.99 -15.29 -7.39
N HIS A 629 33.69 -15.40 -8.52
CA HIS A 629 33.98 -14.26 -9.38
C HIS A 629 32.70 -13.63 -9.94
N ARG A 630 31.78 -14.47 -10.45
CA ARG A 630 30.47 -14.01 -10.92
C ARG A 630 29.67 -13.34 -9.80
N LEU A 631 29.64 -13.91 -8.60
CA LEU A 631 28.94 -13.34 -7.45
C LEU A 631 29.52 -11.97 -7.06
N GLU A 632 30.84 -11.80 -7.13
CA GLU A 632 31.52 -10.53 -6.86
C GLU A 632 31.15 -9.46 -7.90
N GLU A 633 31.11 -9.80 -9.19
CA GLU A 633 30.60 -8.91 -10.25
C GLU A 633 29.11 -8.55 -10.05
N GLU A 634 28.32 -9.47 -9.49
CA GLU A 634 26.91 -9.27 -9.15
C GLU A 634 26.70 -8.53 -7.80
N GLY A 635 27.77 -8.12 -7.11
CA GLY A 635 27.69 -7.44 -5.81
C GLY A 635 27.25 -8.32 -4.64
N LYS A 636 27.40 -9.64 -4.74
CA LYS A 636 26.98 -10.65 -3.74
C LYS A 636 28.15 -11.21 -2.94
N GLU A 637 27.85 -11.73 -1.76
CA GLU A 637 28.85 -12.40 -0.91
C GLU A 637 29.38 -13.71 -1.53
N LYS A 638 30.67 -13.96 -1.32
CA LYS A 638 31.34 -15.19 -1.77
C LYS A 638 30.84 -16.40 -0.98
N VAL A 639 30.54 -17.48 -1.70
CA VAL A 639 30.07 -18.74 -1.12
C VAL A 639 31.22 -19.70 -0.86
N ARG A 640 31.09 -20.50 0.21
CA ARG A 640 32.07 -21.53 0.60
C ARG A 640 31.78 -22.91 0.00
N SER A 641 30.57 -23.12 -0.55
CA SER A 641 30.10 -24.40 -1.09
C SER A 641 29.20 -24.20 -2.29
N LEU A 642 29.20 -25.17 -3.21
CA LEU A 642 28.34 -25.23 -4.40
C LEU A 642 26.96 -25.90 -4.13
N SER A 643 26.66 -26.28 -2.89
CA SER A 643 25.46 -27.06 -2.55
C SER A 643 24.14 -26.32 -2.76
N GLU A 644 24.14 -25.00 -2.59
CA GLU A 644 22.96 -24.13 -2.61
C GLU A 644 23.00 -23.09 -3.75
N VAL A 645 24.01 -23.20 -4.62
CA VAL A 645 24.27 -22.22 -5.68
C VAL A 645 23.57 -22.63 -6.98
N ILE A 646 22.84 -21.69 -7.58
CA ILE A 646 22.31 -21.83 -8.94
C ILE A 646 23.43 -21.59 -9.95
N LEU A 647 23.65 -22.57 -10.83
CA LEU A 647 24.64 -22.50 -11.91
C LEU A 647 23.99 -22.04 -13.22
N TYR A 648 24.71 -21.23 -13.98
CA TYR A 648 24.33 -20.78 -15.32
C TYR A 648 25.17 -21.50 -16.38
N LYS A 649 24.68 -21.52 -17.62
CA LYS A 649 25.45 -22.05 -18.77
C LYS A 649 26.82 -21.37 -18.89
N LYS A 650 26.89 -20.06 -18.64
CA LYS A 650 28.15 -19.29 -18.62
C LYS A 650 29.18 -19.82 -17.62
N ASP A 651 28.77 -20.42 -16.50
CA ASP A 651 29.71 -20.97 -15.53
C ASP A 651 30.49 -22.17 -16.10
N ILE A 652 29.88 -22.97 -16.97
CA ILE A 652 30.56 -24.08 -17.67
C ILE A 652 31.56 -23.52 -18.69
N PHE A 653 31.16 -22.49 -19.44
CA PHE A 653 32.06 -21.86 -20.41
C PHE A 653 33.26 -21.23 -19.72
N ASN A 654 33.03 -20.53 -18.62
CA ASN A 654 34.07 -19.91 -17.81
C ASN A 654 34.95 -20.98 -17.14
N LEU A 655 34.38 -22.07 -16.65
CA LEU A 655 35.14 -23.21 -16.11
C LEU A 655 36.04 -23.83 -17.19
N VAL A 656 35.51 -24.16 -18.37
CA VAL A 656 36.31 -24.78 -19.44
C VAL A 656 37.38 -23.81 -19.94
N SER A 657 37.05 -22.52 -20.08
CA SER A 657 38.01 -21.47 -20.44
C SER A 657 39.14 -21.33 -19.42
N LEU A 658 38.80 -21.35 -18.12
CA LEU A 658 39.77 -21.35 -17.03
C LEU A 658 40.70 -22.57 -17.12
N LEU A 659 40.13 -23.77 -17.26
CA LEU A 659 40.89 -25.01 -17.37
C LEU A 659 41.77 -25.05 -18.62
N ASP A 660 41.28 -24.54 -19.76
CA ASP A 660 42.04 -24.49 -21.01
C ASP A 660 43.28 -23.57 -20.90
N LYS A 661 43.12 -22.43 -20.22
CA LYS A 661 44.24 -21.53 -19.88
C LYS A 661 45.21 -22.17 -18.89
N GLU A 662 44.70 -22.90 -17.90
CA GLU A 662 45.56 -23.62 -16.94
C GLU A 662 46.40 -24.72 -17.63
N ILE A 663 45.82 -25.44 -18.60
CA ILE A 663 46.55 -26.41 -19.41
C ILE A 663 47.67 -25.72 -20.19
N LEU A 664 47.39 -24.61 -20.88
CA LEU A 664 48.42 -23.84 -21.60
C LEU A 664 49.57 -23.44 -20.67
N GLY A 665 49.25 -22.97 -19.46
CA GLY A 665 50.26 -22.56 -18.49
C GLY A 665 51.20 -23.70 -18.05
N MET A 666 50.77 -24.96 -18.16
CA MET A 666 51.55 -26.12 -17.74
C MET A 666 52.08 -26.97 -18.90
N ASP A 667 51.49 -26.84 -20.08
CA ASP A 667 51.90 -27.45 -21.32
C ASP A 667 51.90 -26.38 -22.42
N PRO A 668 53.05 -25.72 -22.67
CA PRO A 668 53.18 -24.68 -23.67
C PRO A 668 52.91 -25.15 -25.10
N SER A 669 52.84 -26.46 -25.34
CA SER A 669 52.47 -27.04 -26.64
C SER A 669 50.95 -27.19 -26.84
N HIS A 670 50.15 -26.86 -25.82
CA HIS A 670 48.69 -26.89 -25.89
C HIS A 670 48.14 -25.64 -26.61
N ASP A 671 47.53 -25.84 -27.77
CA ASP A 671 46.82 -24.75 -28.45
C ASP A 671 45.54 -24.38 -27.68
N VAL A 672 45.43 -23.12 -27.27
CA VAL A 672 44.21 -22.56 -26.64
C VAL A 672 43.02 -22.70 -27.61
N MET A 673 41.89 -23.16 -27.08
CA MET A 673 40.66 -23.25 -27.85
C MET A 673 40.25 -21.88 -28.37
N LYS A 674 40.09 -21.77 -29.70
CA LYS A 674 39.48 -20.59 -30.32
C LYS A 674 38.01 -20.48 -29.85
N LYS A 675 37.46 -19.26 -29.82
CA LYS A 675 36.07 -18.99 -29.36
C LYS A 675 35.03 -19.95 -29.97
N GLU A 676 35.12 -20.24 -31.26
CA GLU A 676 34.23 -21.18 -31.97
C GLU A 676 34.40 -22.65 -31.51
N GLN A 677 35.63 -23.06 -31.19
CA GLN A 677 35.91 -24.41 -30.69
C GLN A 677 35.39 -24.58 -29.27
N LEU A 678 35.63 -23.58 -28.40
CA LEU A 678 35.12 -23.55 -27.03
C LEU A 678 33.60 -23.60 -27.00
N LYS A 679 32.93 -22.82 -27.88
CA LYS A 679 31.47 -22.80 -27.98
C LYS A 679 30.91 -24.16 -28.40
N LYS A 680 31.47 -24.75 -29.45
CA LYS A 680 31.09 -26.10 -29.90
C LYS A 680 31.33 -27.17 -28.82
N PHE A 681 32.43 -27.04 -28.09
CA PHE A 681 32.83 -27.96 -27.02
C PHE A 681 31.85 -27.89 -25.83
N CYS A 682 31.59 -26.69 -25.33
CA CYS A 682 30.72 -26.48 -24.17
C CYS A 682 29.26 -26.82 -24.48
N ASN A 683 28.75 -26.49 -25.67
CA ASN A 683 27.38 -26.86 -26.07
C ASN A 683 27.16 -28.37 -26.12
N VAL A 684 28.16 -29.15 -26.55
CA VAL A 684 28.10 -30.62 -26.53
C VAL A 684 28.11 -31.16 -25.10
N LEU A 685 28.90 -30.56 -24.21
CA LEU A 685 28.94 -30.95 -22.80
C LEU A 685 27.61 -30.63 -22.08
N VAL A 686 27.07 -29.43 -22.30
CA VAL A 686 25.78 -28.98 -21.75
C VAL A 686 24.64 -29.87 -22.23
N GLY A 687 24.56 -30.13 -23.54
CA GLY A 687 23.54 -31.03 -24.11
C GLY A 687 23.62 -32.47 -23.57
N ARG A 688 24.79 -32.90 -23.07
CA ARG A 688 24.93 -34.20 -22.42
C ARG A 688 24.50 -34.20 -20.94
N ILE A 689 24.62 -33.06 -20.27
CA ILE A 689 24.09 -32.87 -18.91
C ILE A 689 22.55 -32.83 -18.92
N GLU A 690 21.96 -32.33 -20.01
CA GLU A 690 20.51 -32.22 -20.24
C GLU A 690 19.81 -33.56 -20.54
N ASN A 691 20.35 -34.34 -21.48
CA ASN A 691 19.70 -35.56 -22.00
C ASN A 691 19.90 -36.78 -21.07
N LYS A 692 19.35 -36.73 -19.85
CA LYS A 692 19.53 -37.74 -18.80
C LYS A 692 18.75 -39.06 -19.01
N ASP A 693 17.80 -39.14 -19.96
CA ASP A 693 16.85 -40.27 -20.02
C ASP A 693 17.12 -41.35 -21.09
N SER A 694 18.13 -41.23 -21.96
CA SER A 694 18.26 -42.16 -23.10
C SER A 694 19.08 -43.43 -22.86
N LEU A 695 19.54 -43.71 -21.65
CA LEU A 695 20.47 -44.84 -21.38
C LEU A 695 20.17 -45.64 -20.10
N GLN A 696 19.06 -45.37 -19.41
CA GLN A 696 18.67 -46.19 -18.25
C GLN A 696 17.97 -47.51 -18.68
N ASP A 697 17.50 -47.61 -19.92
CA ASP A 697 16.96 -48.84 -20.51
C ASP A 697 17.91 -49.40 -21.57
N GLN A 698 19.07 -49.91 -21.16
CA GLN A 698 19.73 -51.06 -21.81
C GLN A 698 20.95 -51.56 -21.00
N VAL A 699 20.70 -52.70 -20.33
CA VAL A 699 21.58 -53.87 -20.19
C VAL A 699 22.69 -53.83 -19.14
N ASP A 700 22.47 -54.69 -18.14
CA ASP A 700 23.37 -55.62 -17.46
C ASP A 700 24.88 -55.30 -17.35
N LEU A 701 25.31 -55.35 -16.10
CA LEU A 701 26.65 -55.19 -15.55
C LEU A 701 27.64 -56.32 -15.92
N HIS A 702 27.58 -56.88 -17.13
CA HIS A 702 28.45 -57.99 -17.54
C HIS A 702 29.24 -57.79 -18.85
N CYS A 703 29.39 -56.56 -19.36
CA CYS A 703 30.22 -56.30 -20.54
C CYS A 703 31.06 -55.01 -20.47
N ALA A 704 31.93 -54.90 -19.47
CA ALA A 704 32.90 -53.81 -19.36
C ALA A 704 34.28 -54.12 -19.99
N SER A 705 34.33 -55.00 -21.00
CA SER A 705 35.58 -55.26 -21.76
C SER A 705 35.45 -55.14 -23.28
N SER A 706 34.27 -54.84 -23.84
CA SER A 706 34.06 -54.96 -25.29
C SER A 706 33.30 -53.83 -26.01
N LEU A 707 32.87 -52.76 -25.36
CA LEU A 707 32.15 -51.65 -26.04
C LEU A 707 33.04 -50.41 -26.27
N LYS A 708 34.02 -50.54 -27.16
CA LYS A 708 34.55 -49.41 -27.96
C LYS A 708 33.50 -49.02 -29.02
N HIS A 709 32.32 -48.53 -28.61
CA HIS A 709 31.50 -47.76 -29.54
C HIS A 709 32.16 -46.38 -29.72
N LYS A 710 32.42 -46.02 -30.98
CA LYS A 710 33.10 -44.77 -31.35
C LYS A 710 32.27 -43.58 -30.84
N LEU A 711 32.66 -42.98 -29.70
CA LEU A 711 32.14 -41.68 -29.31
C LEU A 711 32.22 -40.71 -30.51
N PRO A 712 31.19 -39.88 -30.75
CA PRO A 712 31.24 -38.80 -31.73
C PRO A 712 32.56 -38.03 -31.62
N ARG A 713 33.14 -37.64 -32.74
CA ARG A 713 34.48 -37.02 -32.81
C ARG A 713 34.68 -35.87 -31.83
N VAL A 714 33.62 -35.11 -31.53
CA VAL A 714 33.65 -33.99 -30.57
C VAL A 714 33.68 -34.50 -29.12
N LEU A 715 32.90 -35.52 -28.76
CA LEU A 715 32.91 -36.09 -27.41
C LEU A 715 34.24 -36.79 -27.09
N ARG A 716 34.91 -37.37 -28.09
CA ARG A 716 36.27 -37.89 -27.90
C ARG A 716 37.25 -36.77 -27.52
N LYS A 717 37.15 -35.62 -28.19
CA LYS A 717 37.95 -34.43 -27.85
C LYS A 717 37.62 -33.89 -26.45
N VAL A 718 36.34 -33.93 -26.04
CA VAL A 718 35.92 -33.59 -24.67
C VAL A 718 36.57 -34.53 -23.66
N SER A 719 36.54 -35.85 -23.92
CA SER A 719 37.22 -36.84 -23.08
C SER A 719 38.73 -36.60 -23.02
N GLU A 720 39.39 -36.40 -24.16
CA GLU A 720 40.84 -36.16 -24.24
C GLU A 720 41.24 -34.90 -23.45
N PHE A 721 40.48 -33.82 -23.57
CA PHE A 721 40.68 -32.59 -22.81
C PHE A 721 40.57 -32.84 -21.30
N PHE A 722 39.49 -33.46 -20.83
CA PHE A 722 39.29 -33.68 -19.40
C PHE A 722 40.21 -34.77 -18.81
N LEU A 723 40.69 -35.72 -19.62
CA LEU A 723 41.79 -36.62 -19.23
C LEU A 723 43.11 -35.84 -19.03
N LYS A 724 43.37 -34.83 -19.89
CA LYS A 724 44.51 -33.92 -19.72
C LYS A 724 44.36 -33.06 -18.46
N VAL A 725 43.17 -32.50 -18.22
CA VAL A 725 42.84 -31.79 -16.96
C VAL A 725 43.06 -32.70 -15.75
N ALA A 726 42.57 -33.94 -15.79
CA ALA A 726 42.76 -34.91 -14.71
C ALA A 726 44.26 -35.17 -14.45
N SER A 727 45.05 -35.35 -15.50
CA SER A 727 46.50 -35.53 -15.37
C SER A 727 47.19 -34.34 -14.71
N ILE A 728 46.70 -33.12 -14.92
CA ILE A 728 47.21 -31.90 -14.30
C ILE A 728 46.83 -31.83 -12.83
N PHE A 729 45.57 -32.15 -12.50
CA PHE A 729 45.13 -32.21 -11.11
C PHE A 729 45.88 -33.30 -10.33
N ASP A 730 46.14 -34.46 -10.94
CA ASP A 730 46.95 -35.52 -10.33
C ASP A 730 48.41 -35.09 -10.11
N LYS A 731 49.02 -34.38 -11.08
CA LYS A 731 50.40 -33.87 -10.96
C LYS A 731 50.56 -32.77 -9.91
N ASN A 732 49.54 -31.94 -9.69
CA ASN A 732 49.61 -30.80 -8.75
C ASN A 732 49.14 -31.13 -7.32
N ILE A 733 48.40 -32.22 -7.11
CA ILE A 733 47.92 -32.59 -5.77
C ILE A 733 49.04 -33.15 -4.88
N ILE A 734 50.20 -33.54 -5.44
CA ILE A 734 51.32 -34.05 -4.63
C ILE A 734 52.24 -32.94 -4.06
N THR A 735 52.21 -31.70 -4.54
CA THR A 735 53.21 -30.69 -4.08
C THR A 735 52.68 -29.44 -3.38
N LYS A 736 51.37 -29.12 -3.39
CA LYS A 736 50.85 -27.96 -2.60
C LYS A 736 49.56 -28.21 -1.79
N GLY A 737 48.74 -29.20 -2.14
CA GLY A 737 47.48 -29.49 -1.44
C GLY A 737 47.63 -30.32 -0.16
N VAL A 738 48.57 -31.26 -0.12
CA VAL A 738 48.78 -32.13 1.04
C VAL A 738 49.39 -31.37 2.22
N ALA A 739 50.22 -30.35 1.99
CA ALA A 739 50.77 -29.51 3.07
C ALA A 739 49.69 -28.65 3.77
N LYS A 740 48.70 -28.14 3.00
CA LYS A 740 47.60 -27.33 3.55
C LYS A 740 46.51 -28.19 4.20
N ILE A 741 46.25 -29.40 3.69
CA ILE A 741 45.29 -30.33 4.30
C ILE A 741 45.89 -31.03 5.52
N LYS A 742 47.21 -31.24 5.59
CA LYS A 742 47.89 -31.65 6.83
C LYS A 742 47.80 -30.56 7.90
N SER A 743 48.11 -29.31 7.58
CA SER A 743 48.01 -28.22 8.58
C SER A 743 46.57 -28.02 9.06
N PHE A 744 45.58 -28.13 8.17
CA PHE A 744 44.16 -27.98 8.53
C PHE A 744 43.61 -29.18 9.32
N LYS A 745 44.07 -30.41 9.05
CA LYS A 745 43.73 -31.59 9.87
C LYS A 745 44.46 -31.60 11.21
N GLU A 746 45.69 -31.10 11.29
CA GLU A 746 46.44 -30.92 12.54
C GLU A 746 45.80 -29.81 13.40
N GLU A 747 45.34 -28.70 12.81
CA GLU A 747 44.53 -27.67 13.52
C GLU A 747 43.18 -28.21 14.03
N ILE A 748 42.46 -29.01 13.21
CA ILE A 748 41.19 -29.60 13.62
C ILE A 748 41.36 -30.69 14.70
N ASN A 749 42.46 -31.45 14.66
CA ASN A 749 42.75 -32.45 15.69
C ASN A 749 43.25 -31.80 16.99
N ASN A 750 44.07 -30.74 16.93
CA ASN A 750 44.48 -29.98 18.11
C ASN A 750 43.29 -29.28 18.79
N ASN A 751 42.31 -28.77 18.02
CA ASN A 751 41.09 -28.22 18.58
C ASN A 751 40.17 -29.29 19.18
N ARG A 752 40.14 -30.51 18.63
CA ARG A 752 39.37 -31.65 19.20
C ARG A 752 40.04 -32.31 20.41
N GLU A 753 41.36 -32.23 20.55
CA GLU A 753 42.07 -32.68 21.76
C GLU A 753 41.93 -31.67 22.90
N ASN A 754 41.90 -30.37 22.60
CA ASN A 754 41.59 -29.33 23.60
C ASN A 754 40.13 -29.42 24.11
N ASP A 755 39.16 -29.66 23.23
CA ASP A 755 37.75 -29.88 23.63
C ASP A 755 37.53 -31.17 24.42
N LYS A 756 38.41 -32.17 24.29
CA LYS A 756 38.36 -33.42 25.08
C LYS A 756 39.10 -33.33 26.41
N GLN A 757 40.07 -32.42 26.57
CA GLN A 757 40.68 -32.15 27.87
C GLN A 757 39.81 -31.24 28.76
N GLU A 758 38.94 -30.41 28.21
CA GLU A 758 37.96 -29.64 28.99
C GLU A 758 36.70 -30.44 29.41
N GLN A 759 36.41 -31.59 28.77
CA GLN A 759 35.30 -32.47 29.18
C GLN A 759 35.70 -33.69 30.04
N LEU A 760 36.98 -33.82 30.41
CA LEU A 760 37.47 -34.83 31.38
C LEU A 760 37.81 -34.25 32.77
N GLY A 761 37.48 -32.97 33.00
CA GLY A 761 37.65 -32.28 34.29
C GLY A 761 36.39 -32.17 35.16
N SER A 762 35.31 -32.93 34.88
CA SER A 762 34.15 -32.97 35.77
C SER A 762 33.37 -34.29 35.71
N SER A 763 33.86 -35.32 36.42
CA SER A 763 33.04 -36.03 37.40
C SER A 763 33.88 -37.08 38.11
N VAL A 764 33.59 -37.22 39.41
CA VAL A 764 33.86 -38.31 40.35
C VAL A 764 34.65 -37.83 41.57
N MET A 765 33.91 -37.44 42.60
CA MET A 765 34.16 -37.87 43.98
C MET A 765 32.81 -38.27 44.61
N PRO A 766 32.79 -39.25 45.53
CA PRO A 766 31.66 -40.15 45.73
C PRO A 766 30.81 -39.83 46.97
N ASN A 767 29.65 -40.50 47.02
CA ASN A 767 28.78 -40.62 48.18
C ASN A 767 29.51 -41.12 49.44
N SER A 768 29.25 -40.46 50.57
CA SER A 768 29.08 -41.10 51.88
C SER A 768 28.21 -40.22 52.79
N MET A 769 26.99 -40.68 53.10
CA MET A 769 26.29 -40.34 54.37
C MET A 769 27.15 -40.82 55.57
N PRO A 770 26.97 -40.39 56.84
CA PRO A 770 25.71 -39.95 57.47
C PRO A 770 25.79 -38.79 58.50
N SER A 771 24.63 -38.19 58.82
CA SER A 771 24.14 -37.74 60.15
C SER A 771 22.87 -36.93 59.96
#